data_AF-A0AAW2QTV3-F1
#
_entry.id   AF-A0AAW2QTV3-F1
#
_cell.length_a   1.000
_cell.length_b   1.000
_cell.length_c   1.000
_cell.angle_alpha   90.00
_cell.angle_beta   90.00
_cell.angle_gamma   90.00
#
_symmetry.space_group_name_H-M   'P 1'
#
loop_
_entity.id
_entity.type
_entity.pdbx_description
1 polymer ?
#
loop_
_entity_poly.entity_id
_entity_poly.type
_entity_poly.pdbx_seq_one_letter_code
_entity_poly.pdbx_strand_id
1 'polypeptide(L)'
;MPTSATSNHPSRPEDLIGRLNSAHTPYEAKLKALRDLKNQIIGNRTKKLAFLKLGAVPSVVSILSSAAAAQGGGGDNREFYESVLIQSAAAIGSFACGLDAGVKAVLDAGAFPLLLSLISHLNEKVADAGARSLKLIYQSKRAPKYEFLQEKNMEFLLSLLNSKNENVTGLGANIITHSCQTTAEQQALSEAGVIKRLVSLLGGSINQKDASLESLAAMVKENSEVSAKFMGPENGRALNVVIELMKDKHPRTRLLACMCLISIRNTSTSYLQDSGIKNTLVSVLLELLDDPGPVGDEAPFVMSSLITEKEDMQKIAFNANLIEKLCEHLNVGSYQAKRLQGIFLVLGDLCSKLECCRDRVLDLQVLHFVTEALAHDSAEVRTAACNFLKNVSRSVKNLSAGQFMNEAVAVPLVQLLCDSSSSVQIAALGAISNVVVDFMAHKSVLMQCGGVKQLVQLSKSMESAIRVNAVWALRNLTFLVNYRCKEEILLELTSATLISLINDPEPSVQAQALALVRNLVDGTLSSINYVFGEDGAVLHAIARQLRSTSKVEVQIQGMYALSNVASGNELHKEAVMNQLLPQAGNDAEKTLVKFLQSTDSQLRTATLWALINLTFPGSPGTCRRITELRNAGIITQLKNMVNDHCLDVKLRARMALGQLMIFGDSSS
;
A
#
# COMPACT_ATOMS: atom_id res chain seq x y z
N MET A 1 59.91 19.95 34.71
CA MET A 1 58.90 18.87 34.68
C MET A 1 58.33 18.70 36.09
N PRO A 2 57.05 18.31 36.28
CA PRO A 2 56.05 18.01 35.26
C PRO A 2 54.91 19.06 35.19
N THR A 3 54.48 19.28 33.96
CA THR A 3 53.25 19.94 33.52
C THR A 3 52.01 19.19 34.02
N SER A 4 51.07 19.91 34.64
CA SER A 4 49.78 19.38 35.05
C SER A 4 48.93 19.01 33.83
N ALA A 5 48.75 17.70 33.61
CA ALA A 5 47.80 17.17 32.67
C ALA A 5 46.38 17.54 33.12
N THR A 6 45.67 18.36 32.33
CA THR A 6 44.24 18.58 32.48
C THR A 6 43.49 17.27 32.21
N SER A 7 42.85 16.75 33.24
CA SER A 7 42.01 15.55 33.20
C SER A 7 40.80 15.74 32.27
N ASN A 8 40.75 14.99 31.17
CA ASN A 8 39.61 14.85 30.26
C ASN A 8 38.54 13.91 30.87
N HIS A 9 37.88 14.31 31.95
CA HIS A 9 36.62 13.66 32.35
C HIS A 9 35.45 14.32 31.60
N PRO A 10 34.55 13.55 30.95
CA PRO A 10 33.36 14.11 30.33
C PRO A 10 32.50 14.79 31.41
N SER A 11 32.22 16.07 31.23
CA SER A 11 31.37 16.86 32.12
C SER A 11 29.97 16.23 32.22
N ARG A 12 29.43 16.19 33.45
CA ARG A 12 28.07 15.67 33.69
C ARG A 12 27.05 16.49 32.89
N PRO A 13 25.98 15.87 32.36
CA PRO A 13 24.96 16.57 31.57
C PRO A 13 24.36 17.80 32.26
N GLU A 14 24.15 17.73 33.57
CA GLU A 14 23.60 18.80 34.40
C GLU A 14 24.56 19.99 34.52
N ASP A 15 25.86 19.71 34.70
CA ASP A 15 26.91 20.74 34.78
C ASP A 15 27.06 21.50 33.45
N LEU A 16 26.91 20.79 32.33
CA LEU A 16 26.93 21.36 30.99
C LEU A 16 25.77 22.32 30.75
N ILE A 17 24.56 21.93 31.16
CA ILE A 17 23.37 22.78 31.00
C ILE A 17 23.43 23.99 31.94
N GLY A 18 23.92 23.81 33.18
CA GLY A 18 24.16 24.93 34.09
C GLY A 18 25.09 26.00 33.50
N ARG A 19 26.16 25.58 32.81
CA ARG A 19 27.09 26.49 32.10
C ARG A 19 26.46 27.18 30.89
N LEU A 20 25.51 26.53 30.20
CA LEU A 20 24.79 27.14 29.07
C LEU A 20 23.77 28.19 29.54
N ASN A 21 23.09 27.92 30.66
CA ASN A 21 22.02 28.78 31.19
C ASN A 21 22.51 29.99 32.00
N SER A 22 23.72 29.94 32.56
CA SER A 22 24.23 31.04 33.39
C SER A 22 24.46 32.32 32.57
N ALA A 23 23.84 33.41 33.01
CA ALA A 23 24.03 34.75 32.45
C ALA A 23 25.46 35.29 32.67
N HIS A 24 26.13 34.84 33.74
CA HIS A 24 27.48 35.28 34.13
C HIS A 24 28.61 34.45 33.53
N THR A 25 28.29 33.36 32.81
CA THR A 25 29.32 32.54 32.18
C THR A 25 29.92 33.28 30.99
N PRO A 26 31.26 33.49 30.96
CA PRO A 26 31.93 34.12 29.83
C PRO A 26 31.59 33.39 28.54
N TYR A 27 31.42 34.12 27.45
CA TYR A 27 31.01 33.50 26.20
C TYR A 27 32.00 32.42 25.71
N GLU A 28 33.29 32.53 26.01
CA GLU A 28 34.29 31.49 25.73
C GLU A 28 33.95 30.15 26.39
N ALA A 29 33.48 30.20 27.64
CA ALA A 29 33.03 29.02 28.37
C ALA A 29 31.70 28.48 27.79
N LYS A 30 30.81 29.36 27.29
CA LYS A 30 29.61 28.93 26.54
C LYS A 30 29.96 28.24 25.23
N LEU A 31 30.93 28.77 24.48
CA LEU A 31 31.42 28.18 23.23
C LEU A 31 32.03 26.79 23.47
N LYS A 32 32.80 26.62 24.55
CA LYS A 32 33.33 25.31 24.96
C LYS A 32 32.20 24.35 25.33
N ALA A 33 31.22 24.80 26.12
CA ALA A 33 30.06 23.99 26.51
C ALA A 33 29.22 23.54 25.30
N LEU A 34 29.03 24.40 24.28
CA LEU A 34 28.33 24.05 23.04
C LEU A 34 29.07 22.95 22.26
N ARG A 35 30.39 23.04 22.15
CA ARG A 35 31.20 22.00 21.50
C ARG A 35 31.10 20.67 22.25
N ASP A 36 31.24 20.71 23.57
CA ASP A 36 31.17 19.53 24.41
C ASP A 36 29.78 18.87 24.31
N LEU A 37 28.70 19.66 24.39
CA LEU A 37 27.33 19.18 24.20
C LEU A 37 27.15 18.49 22.86
N LYS A 38 27.51 19.17 21.76
CA LYS A 38 27.42 18.63 20.40
C LYS A 38 28.15 17.29 20.29
N ASN A 39 29.40 17.23 20.76
CA ASN A 39 30.22 16.03 20.69
C ASN A 39 29.64 14.87 21.52
N GLN A 40 28.92 15.16 22.61
CA GLN A 40 28.25 14.13 23.40
C GLN A 40 26.99 13.57 22.72
N ILE A 41 26.28 14.37 21.92
CA ILE A 41 24.99 13.97 21.32
C ILE A 41 25.11 13.44 19.89
N ILE A 42 26.18 13.75 19.16
CA ILE A 42 26.39 13.24 17.79
C ILE A 42 26.33 11.71 17.79
N GLY A 43 25.49 11.16 16.90
CA GLY A 43 25.30 9.72 16.73
C GLY A 43 24.66 8.97 17.90
N ASN A 44 24.36 9.62 19.04
CA ASN A 44 23.91 8.94 20.25
C ASN A 44 22.45 9.30 20.61
N ARG A 45 21.51 8.44 20.21
CA ARG A 45 20.07 8.64 20.43
C ARG A 45 19.70 8.77 21.92
N THR A 46 20.28 7.96 22.79
CA THR A 46 20.00 7.96 24.24
C THR A 46 20.43 9.28 24.88
N LYS A 47 21.64 9.76 24.55
CA LYS A 47 22.13 11.06 25.06
C LYS A 47 21.30 12.22 24.51
N LYS A 48 20.93 12.21 23.23
CA LYS A 48 20.01 13.23 22.67
C LYS A 48 18.73 13.33 23.51
N LEU A 49 18.09 12.19 23.80
CA LEU A 49 16.87 12.15 24.60
C LEU A 49 17.08 12.62 26.06
N ALA A 50 18.23 12.29 26.67
CA ALA A 50 18.55 12.76 28.02
C ALA A 50 18.72 14.29 28.06
N PHE A 51 19.53 14.86 27.18
CA PHE A 51 19.72 16.31 27.09
C PHE A 51 18.44 17.06 26.69
N LEU A 52 17.57 16.45 25.87
CA LEU A 52 16.25 16.99 25.57
C LEU A 52 15.39 17.13 26.84
N LYS A 53 15.35 16.10 27.70
CA LYS A 53 14.59 16.13 28.96
C LYS A 53 15.11 17.19 29.94
N LEU A 54 16.41 17.45 29.91
CA LEU A 54 17.04 18.47 30.74
C LEU A 54 16.89 19.90 30.18
N GLY A 55 16.18 20.09 29.06
CA GLY A 55 15.92 21.42 28.50
C GLY A 55 17.09 22.04 27.73
N ALA A 56 18.03 21.24 27.22
CA ALA A 56 19.21 21.77 26.52
C ALA A 56 18.88 22.54 25.23
N VAL A 57 17.82 22.15 24.50
CA VAL A 57 17.47 22.77 23.21
C VAL A 57 17.07 24.24 23.36
N PRO A 58 16.10 24.61 24.23
CA PRO A 58 15.79 26.02 24.52
C PRO A 58 17.02 26.85 24.90
N SER A 59 17.93 26.31 25.72
CA SER A 59 19.17 26.99 26.11
C SER A 59 20.07 27.30 24.92
N VAL A 60 20.30 26.32 24.04
CA VAL A 60 21.13 26.50 22.83
C VAL A 60 20.48 27.51 21.88
N VAL A 61 19.15 27.49 21.73
CA VAL A 61 18.42 28.44 20.88
C VAL A 61 18.48 29.87 21.44
N SER A 62 18.39 30.03 22.76
CA SER A 62 18.56 31.33 23.42
C SER A 62 19.98 31.90 23.18
N ILE A 63 21.01 31.07 23.25
CA ILE A 63 22.39 31.47 22.93
C ILE A 63 22.53 31.87 21.46
N LEU A 64 21.93 31.11 20.54
CA LEU A 64 21.91 31.44 19.12
C LEU A 64 21.25 32.80 18.86
N SER A 65 20.07 33.03 19.44
CA SER A 65 19.33 34.29 19.31
C SER A 65 20.14 35.48 19.85
N SER A 66 20.75 35.33 21.02
CA SER A 66 21.58 36.37 21.64
C SER A 66 22.80 36.71 20.78
N ALA A 67 23.47 35.70 20.21
CA ALA A 67 24.62 35.89 19.35
C ALA A 67 24.24 36.52 17.99
N ALA A 68 23.05 36.19 17.45
CA ALA A 68 22.55 36.79 16.21
C ALA A 68 22.20 38.28 16.40
N ALA A 69 21.60 38.65 17.54
CA ALA A 69 21.28 40.03 17.86
C ALA A 69 22.53 40.91 18.08
N ALA A 70 23.62 40.33 18.62
CA ALA A 70 24.85 41.05 18.93
C ALA A 70 25.68 41.46 17.69
N GLN A 71 25.35 40.98 16.49
CA GLN A 71 26.10 41.28 15.25
C GLN A 71 25.95 42.72 14.73
N GLY A 72 24.98 43.48 15.24
CA GLY A 72 24.80 44.89 14.87
C GLY A 72 25.86 45.84 15.45
N GLY A 73 26.69 45.40 16.41
CA GLY A 73 27.75 46.21 17.02
C GLY A 73 29.13 45.90 16.41
N GLY A 74 29.66 46.81 15.59
CA GLY A 74 31.00 46.65 15.00
C GLY A 74 32.11 46.61 16.06
N GLY A 75 33.04 45.64 15.96
CA GLY A 75 34.24 45.53 16.81
C GLY A 75 34.91 44.15 16.76
N ASP A 76 36.08 44.01 17.41
CA ASP A 76 36.98 42.83 17.47
C ASP A 76 36.32 41.50 17.90
N ASN A 77 35.09 41.53 18.44
CA ASN A 77 34.35 40.35 18.89
C ASN A 77 33.53 39.63 17.80
N ARG A 78 33.57 40.09 16.55
CA ARG A 78 32.75 39.52 15.45
C ARG A 78 33.05 38.05 15.18
N GLU A 79 34.32 37.68 15.03
CA GLU A 79 34.74 36.29 14.75
C GLU A 79 34.35 35.34 15.89
N PHE A 80 34.34 35.87 17.11
CA PHE A 80 33.90 35.16 18.29
C PHE A 80 32.39 34.85 18.25
N TYR A 81 31.54 35.84 17.95
CA TYR A 81 30.09 35.62 17.81
C TYR A 81 29.76 34.67 16.65
N GLU A 82 30.48 34.79 15.52
CA GLU A 82 30.34 33.88 14.39
C GLU A 82 30.65 32.43 14.79
N SER A 83 31.66 32.21 15.64
CA SER A 83 31.97 30.88 16.20
C SER A 83 30.86 30.34 17.09
N VAL A 84 30.20 31.19 17.89
CA VAL A 84 29.05 30.80 18.72
C VAL A 84 27.85 30.43 17.86
N LEU A 85 27.57 31.20 16.79
CA LEU A 85 26.51 30.88 15.84
C LEU A 85 26.72 29.52 15.19
N ILE A 86 27.94 29.25 14.71
CA ILE A 86 28.31 27.98 14.07
C ILE A 86 28.08 26.80 15.01
N GLN A 87 28.59 26.88 16.25
CA GLN A 87 28.44 25.77 17.20
C GLN A 87 27.00 25.60 17.69
N SER A 88 26.25 26.70 17.88
CA SER A 88 24.86 26.63 18.29
C SER A 88 24.00 25.99 17.20
N ALA A 89 24.15 26.43 15.95
CA ALA A 89 23.48 25.81 14.81
C ALA A 89 23.83 24.32 14.72
N ALA A 90 25.12 23.96 14.75
CA ALA A 90 25.55 22.56 14.68
C ALA A 90 24.98 21.68 15.82
N ALA A 91 24.87 22.21 17.04
CA ALA A 91 24.23 21.52 18.16
C ALA A 91 22.72 21.31 17.91
N ILE A 92 22.02 22.34 17.43
CA ILE A 92 20.60 22.26 17.05
C ILE A 92 20.38 21.18 15.97
N GLY A 93 21.16 21.21 14.89
CA GLY A 93 21.10 20.19 13.84
C GLY A 93 21.38 18.79 14.37
N SER A 94 22.32 18.65 15.32
CA SER A 94 22.63 17.37 15.96
C SER A 94 21.46 16.81 16.79
N PHE A 95 20.69 17.67 17.46
CA PHE A 95 19.45 17.25 18.13
C PHE A 95 18.38 16.78 17.15
N ALA A 96 18.22 17.48 16.02
CA ALA A 96 17.25 17.14 14.97
C ALA A 96 17.59 15.84 14.21
N CYS A 97 18.87 15.58 13.97
CA CYS A 97 19.35 14.47 13.15
C CYS A 97 18.83 13.09 13.64
N GLY A 98 18.00 12.43 12.82
CA GLY A 98 17.51 11.06 13.05
C GLY A 98 16.61 10.88 14.27
N LEU A 99 16.01 11.95 14.80
CA LEU A 99 15.17 11.89 15.99
C LEU A 99 13.99 12.88 15.92
N ASP A 100 12.79 12.38 15.64
CA ASP A 100 11.57 13.20 15.53
C ASP A 100 11.23 14.00 16.80
N ALA A 101 11.53 13.44 17.98
CA ALA A 101 11.39 14.16 19.25
C ALA A 101 12.34 15.37 19.34
N GLY A 102 13.55 15.23 18.79
CA GLY A 102 14.52 16.30 18.70
C GLY A 102 14.10 17.38 17.70
N VAL A 103 13.60 16.98 16.52
CA VAL A 103 13.03 17.93 15.54
C VAL A 103 11.90 18.72 16.17
N LYS A 104 10.94 18.05 16.85
CA LYS A 104 9.85 18.74 17.55
C LYS A 104 10.38 19.76 18.57
N ALA A 105 11.31 19.36 19.45
CA ALA A 105 11.85 20.26 20.45
C ALA A 105 12.58 21.49 19.85
N VAL A 106 13.29 21.29 18.73
CA VAL A 106 13.97 22.37 18.01
C VAL A 106 12.97 23.36 17.39
N LEU A 107 11.86 22.86 16.84
CA LEU A 107 10.80 23.71 16.30
C LEU A 107 10.05 24.45 17.41
N ASP A 108 9.67 23.74 18.49
CA ASP A 108 8.96 24.31 19.65
C ASP A 108 9.78 25.41 20.34
N ALA A 109 11.12 25.30 20.33
CA ALA A 109 12.02 26.31 20.88
C ALA A 109 12.22 27.55 19.97
N GLY A 110 11.62 27.58 18.77
CA GLY A 110 11.74 28.72 17.85
C GLY A 110 13.07 28.78 17.09
N ALA A 111 13.78 27.65 16.93
CA ALA A 111 15.08 27.64 16.25
C ALA A 111 14.99 27.89 14.73
N PHE A 112 13.88 27.50 14.10
CA PHE A 112 13.77 27.46 12.64
C PHE A 112 13.94 28.83 11.96
N PRO A 113 13.24 29.92 12.37
CA PRO A 113 13.45 31.24 11.77
C PRO A 113 14.88 31.77 11.99
N LEU A 114 15.47 31.48 13.16
CA LEU A 114 16.85 31.88 13.46
C LEU A 114 17.83 31.19 12.52
N LEU A 115 17.70 29.88 12.32
CA LEU A 115 18.55 29.13 11.39
C LEU A 115 18.38 29.60 9.94
N LEU A 116 17.15 29.94 9.53
CA LEU A 116 16.87 30.49 8.20
C LEU A 116 17.60 31.82 7.99
N SER A 117 17.60 32.69 9.01
CA SER A 117 18.32 33.98 8.95
C SER A 117 19.84 33.82 8.79
N LEU A 118 20.42 32.72 9.28
CA LEU A 118 21.87 32.46 9.13
C LEU A 118 22.28 32.20 7.68
N ILE A 119 21.38 31.74 6.82
CA ILE A 119 21.71 31.41 5.42
C ILE A 119 22.18 32.65 4.65
N SER A 120 21.61 33.81 4.96
CA SER A 120 21.95 35.09 4.32
C SER A 120 23.14 35.80 4.97
N HIS A 121 23.85 35.13 5.89
CA HIS A 121 24.98 35.71 6.61
C HIS A 121 26.22 35.89 5.73
N LEU A 122 26.95 37.00 5.90
CA LEU A 122 28.13 37.35 5.10
C LEU A 122 29.30 36.35 5.24
N ASN A 123 29.50 35.80 6.44
CA ASN A 123 30.46 34.71 6.67
C ASN A 123 29.88 33.38 6.19
N GLU A 124 30.50 32.80 5.17
CA GLU A 124 30.10 31.53 4.57
C GLU A 124 30.03 30.36 5.56
N LYS A 125 30.90 30.34 6.59
CA LYS A 125 30.89 29.28 7.61
C LYS A 125 29.63 29.31 8.48
N VAL A 126 29.08 30.50 8.72
CA VAL A 126 27.83 30.68 9.48
C VAL A 126 26.65 30.22 8.63
N ALA A 127 26.58 30.66 7.37
CA ALA A 127 25.57 30.22 6.41
C ALA A 127 25.59 28.70 6.21
N ASP A 128 26.78 28.12 6.09
CA ASP A 128 27.03 26.69 6.01
C ASP A 128 26.49 25.92 7.23
N ALA A 129 26.73 26.43 8.44
CA ALA A 129 26.22 25.83 9.67
C ALA A 129 24.69 25.90 9.77
N GLY A 130 24.08 27.03 9.39
CA GLY A 130 22.63 27.17 9.29
C GLY A 130 22.02 26.18 8.31
N ALA A 131 22.57 26.12 7.09
CA ALA A 131 22.08 25.25 6.02
C ALA A 131 22.19 23.76 6.39
N ARG A 132 23.31 23.31 6.96
CA ARG A 132 23.46 21.93 7.45
C ARG A 132 22.41 21.57 8.51
N SER A 133 22.15 22.49 9.44
CA SER A 133 21.20 22.26 10.53
C SER A 133 19.78 22.14 10.01
N LEU A 134 19.39 23.00 9.07
CA LEU A 134 18.09 22.92 8.41
C LEU A 134 17.95 21.65 7.57
N LYS A 135 19.00 21.21 6.85
CA LYS A 135 18.98 19.92 6.12
C LYS A 135 18.65 18.75 7.05
N LEU A 136 19.22 18.73 8.27
CA LEU A 136 18.96 17.71 9.28
C LEU A 136 17.53 17.77 9.85
N ILE A 137 16.95 18.96 9.94
CA ILE A 137 15.52 19.14 10.30
C ILE A 137 14.63 18.56 9.19
N TYR A 138 14.92 18.88 7.93
CA TYR A 138 14.13 18.45 6.77
C TYR A 138 14.13 16.93 6.54
N GLN A 139 15.08 16.18 7.10
CA GLN A 139 15.05 14.70 7.08
C GLN A 139 13.85 14.09 7.83
N SER A 140 13.18 14.85 8.71
CA SER A 140 12.01 14.38 9.45
C SER A 140 10.71 14.80 8.76
N LYS A 141 9.70 13.93 8.82
CA LYS A 141 8.32 14.25 8.40
C LYS A 141 7.68 15.37 9.22
N ARG A 142 8.29 15.77 10.35
CA ARG A 142 7.86 16.88 11.20
C ARG A 142 8.43 18.24 10.77
N ALA A 143 9.28 18.27 9.75
CA ALA A 143 9.80 19.53 9.23
C ALA A 143 8.65 20.46 8.77
N PRO A 144 8.82 21.79 8.88
CA PRO A 144 7.83 22.73 8.37
C PRO A 144 7.62 22.55 6.86
N LYS A 145 6.36 22.47 6.43
CA LYS A 145 6.02 22.44 5.00
C LYS A 145 6.38 23.78 4.36
N TYR A 146 6.88 23.71 3.14
CA TYR A 146 7.25 24.88 2.36
C TYR A 146 6.18 25.20 1.31
N GLU A 147 5.68 26.43 1.29
CA GLU A 147 4.64 26.86 0.34
C GLU A 147 5.28 27.39 -0.95
N PHE A 148 5.36 26.54 -1.97
CA PHE A 148 6.02 26.87 -3.25
C PHE A 148 5.25 27.87 -4.11
N LEU A 149 3.93 27.94 -3.98
CA LEU A 149 3.07 28.76 -4.86
C LEU A 149 3.13 30.26 -4.54
N GLN A 150 3.77 30.64 -3.43
CA GLN A 150 4.02 32.04 -3.13
C GLN A 150 5.28 32.52 -3.85
N GLU A 151 5.17 33.62 -4.62
CA GLU A 151 6.25 34.18 -5.44
C GLU A 151 7.54 34.43 -4.64
N LYS A 152 7.44 35.09 -3.47
CA LYS A 152 8.58 35.36 -2.57
C LYS A 152 9.28 34.08 -2.10
N ASN A 153 8.51 33.02 -1.84
CA ASN A 153 9.07 31.74 -1.41
C ASN A 153 9.75 31.04 -2.59
N MET A 154 9.22 31.14 -3.81
CA MET A 154 9.88 30.62 -5.00
C MET A 154 11.21 31.36 -5.26
N GLU A 155 11.21 32.69 -5.17
CA GLU A 155 12.44 33.50 -5.30
C GLU A 155 13.49 33.11 -4.27
N PHE A 156 13.08 32.94 -3.01
CA PHE A 156 13.98 32.49 -1.95
C PHE A 156 14.55 31.10 -2.26
N LEU A 157 13.71 30.15 -2.68
CA LEU A 157 14.16 28.80 -3.06
C LEU A 157 15.18 28.84 -4.20
N LEU A 158 14.93 29.64 -5.24
CA LEU A 158 15.87 29.83 -6.34
C LEU A 158 17.18 30.46 -5.85
N SER A 159 17.13 31.39 -4.89
CA SER A 159 18.34 31.95 -4.29
C SER A 159 19.18 30.89 -3.58
N LEU A 160 18.55 29.91 -2.91
CA LEU A 160 19.24 28.79 -2.26
C LEU A 160 19.92 27.90 -3.31
N LEU A 161 19.19 27.51 -4.35
CA LEU A 161 19.70 26.65 -5.42
C LEU A 161 20.81 27.31 -6.23
N ASN A 162 20.79 28.64 -6.38
CA ASN A 162 21.80 29.42 -7.10
C ASN A 162 23.01 29.81 -6.25
N SER A 163 23.02 29.46 -4.95
CA SER A 163 24.15 29.73 -4.07
C SER A 163 25.44 29.04 -4.54
N LYS A 164 26.59 29.65 -4.22
CA LYS A 164 27.92 29.02 -4.39
C LYS A 164 28.23 28.02 -3.27
N ASN A 165 27.51 28.08 -2.15
CA ASN A 165 27.71 27.21 -1.01
C ASN A 165 26.98 25.88 -1.21
N GLU A 166 27.70 24.76 -1.19
CA GLU A 166 27.13 23.44 -1.45
C GLU A 166 26.03 23.04 -0.46
N ASN A 167 26.16 23.40 0.82
CA ASN A 167 25.18 23.06 1.83
C ASN A 167 23.91 23.89 1.69
N VAL A 168 24.02 25.14 1.23
CA VAL A 168 22.88 25.99 0.89
C VAL A 168 22.14 25.43 -0.33
N THR A 169 22.86 25.05 -1.38
CA THR A 169 22.23 24.41 -2.56
C THR A 169 21.54 23.09 -2.20
N GLY A 170 22.20 22.26 -1.36
CA GLY A 170 21.61 21.01 -0.88
C GLY A 170 20.41 21.22 0.06
N LEU A 171 20.33 22.33 0.78
CA LEU A 171 19.14 22.70 1.54
C LEU A 171 17.96 22.98 0.61
N GLY A 172 18.18 23.77 -0.45
CA GLY A 172 17.14 24.04 -1.45
C GLY A 172 16.58 22.76 -2.07
N ALA A 173 17.45 21.82 -2.44
CA ALA A 173 17.03 20.52 -2.95
C ALA A 173 16.26 19.68 -1.91
N ASN A 174 16.72 19.64 -0.65
CA ASN A 174 16.01 18.91 0.42
C ASN A 174 14.63 19.51 0.74
N ILE A 175 14.47 20.84 0.68
CA ILE A 175 13.18 21.50 0.85
C ILE A 175 12.18 20.98 -0.19
N ILE A 176 12.62 20.87 -1.45
CA ILE A 176 11.81 20.32 -2.55
C ILE A 176 11.45 18.86 -2.26
N THR A 177 12.43 18.01 -1.97
CA THR A 177 12.22 16.57 -1.68
C THR A 177 11.15 16.33 -0.62
N HIS A 178 11.14 17.12 0.45
CA HIS A 178 10.29 16.86 1.62
C HIS A 178 8.97 17.65 1.62
N SER A 179 8.89 18.75 0.88
CA SER A 179 7.69 19.60 0.87
C SER A 179 6.87 19.47 -0.41
N CYS A 180 7.46 19.05 -1.55
CA CYS A 180 6.73 18.93 -2.81
C CYS A 180 5.82 17.69 -2.79
N GLN A 181 4.51 17.90 -2.78
CA GLN A 181 3.50 16.85 -2.58
C GLN A 181 2.44 16.82 -3.68
N THR A 182 2.25 17.92 -4.42
CA THR A 182 1.16 18.06 -5.39
C THR A 182 1.68 18.28 -6.81
N THR A 183 0.87 17.87 -7.79
CA THR A 183 1.14 18.09 -9.23
C THR A 183 1.32 19.57 -9.56
N ALA A 184 0.54 20.45 -8.91
CA ALA A 184 0.64 21.90 -9.10
C ALA A 184 1.98 22.47 -8.60
N GLU A 185 2.47 22.02 -7.44
CA GLU A 185 3.80 22.42 -6.95
C GLU A 185 4.92 21.93 -7.87
N GLN A 186 4.83 20.68 -8.36
CA GLN A 186 5.79 20.13 -9.31
C GLN A 186 5.84 20.95 -10.61
N GLN A 187 4.67 21.35 -11.15
CA GLN A 187 4.56 22.22 -12.32
C GLN A 187 5.16 23.61 -12.06
N ALA A 188 4.79 24.26 -10.96
CA ALA A 188 5.30 25.58 -10.61
C ALA A 188 6.83 25.59 -10.45
N LEU A 189 7.39 24.58 -9.77
CA LEU A 189 8.84 24.40 -9.65
C LEU A 189 9.49 24.18 -11.03
N SER A 190 8.87 23.38 -11.89
CA SER A 190 9.36 23.14 -13.25
C SER A 190 9.39 24.43 -14.08
N GLU A 191 8.33 25.24 -14.01
CA GLU A 191 8.20 26.51 -14.75
C GLU A 191 9.18 27.57 -14.24
N ALA A 192 9.48 27.57 -12.94
CA ALA A 192 10.49 28.41 -12.33
C ALA A 192 11.95 28.04 -12.70
N GLY A 193 12.15 27.00 -13.54
CA GLY A 193 13.48 26.59 -13.99
C GLY A 193 14.28 25.76 -12.98
N VAL A 194 13.62 25.24 -11.92
CA VAL A 194 14.27 24.43 -10.87
C VAL A 194 14.90 23.17 -11.44
N ILE A 195 14.25 22.49 -12.39
CA ILE A 195 14.79 21.27 -13.03
C ILE A 195 16.16 21.53 -13.65
N LYS A 196 16.24 22.58 -14.48
CA LYS A 196 17.48 22.97 -15.15
C LYS A 196 18.60 23.23 -14.15
N ARG A 197 18.25 23.88 -13.03
CA ARG A 197 19.23 24.15 -11.97
C ARG A 197 19.68 22.87 -11.28
N LEU A 198 18.78 21.98 -10.89
CA LEU A 198 19.12 20.69 -10.28
C LEU A 198 19.98 19.81 -11.20
N VAL A 199 19.66 19.78 -12.49
CA VAL A 199 20.48 19.08 -13.50
C VAL A 199 21.92 19.63 -13.53
N SER A 200 22.10 20.94 -13.44
CA SER A 200 23.45 21.54 -13.39
C SER A 200 24.24 21.13 -12.15
N LEU A 201 23.57 20.86 -11.03
CA LEU A 201 24.18 20.45 -9.76
C LEU A 201 24.59 18.98 -9.75
N LEU A 202 24.12 18.15 -10.70
CA LEU A 202 24.57 16.76 -10.87
C LEU A 202 26.05 16.63 -11.26
N GLY A 203 26.66 17.70 -11.78
CA GLY A 203 28.10 17.78 -12.02
C GLY A 203 28.92 18.17 -10.78
N GLY A 204 28.27 18.45 -9.64
CA GLY A 204 28.89 19.00 -8.44
C GLY A 204 29.45 17.95 -7.47
N SER A 205 29.52 18.32 -6.18
CA SER A 205 29.97 17.44 -5.11
C SER A 205 28.99 16.28 -4.87
N ILE A 206 29.43 15.24 -4.16
CA ILE A 206 28.57 14.10 -3.80
C ILE A 206 27.27 14.55 -3.11
N ASN A 207 27.36 15.54 -2.21
CA ASN A 207 26.21 16.07 -1.48
C ASN A 207 25.21 16.78 -2.42
N GLN A 208 25.73 17.48 -3.43
CA GLN A 208 24.90 18.16 -4.43
C GLN A 208 24.24 17.16 -5.38
N LYS A 209 25.00 16.15 -5.84
CA LYS A 209 24.48 15.04 -6.66
C LYS A 209 23.33 14.33 -5.97
N ASP A 210 23.55 13.85 -4.76
CA ASP A 210 22.56 13.06 -4.02
C ASP A 210 21.29 13.89 -3.75
N ALA A 211 21.44 15.10 -3.24
CA ALA A 211 20.28 15.97 -2.97
C ALA A 211 19.52 16.32 -4.26
N SER A 212 20.22 16.57 -5.36
CA SER A 212 19.59 16.88 -6.64
C SER A 212 18.87 15.69 -7.26
N LEU A 213 19.43 14.48 -7.19
CA LEU A 213 18.78 13.25 -7.67
C LEU A 213 17.49 12.96 -6.88
N GLU A 214 17.53 13.11 -5.56
CA GLU A 214 16.37 12.89 -4.70
C GLU A 214 15.26 13.93 -4.97
N SER A 215 15.65 15.20 -5.15
CA SER A 215 14.74 16.29 -5.49
C SER A 215 14.13 16.12 -6.89
N LEU A 216 14.93 15.71 -7.89
CA LEU A 216 14.45 15.41 -9.24
C LEU A 216 13.47 14.24 -9.23
N ALA A 217 13.77 13.16 -8.49
CA ALA A 217 12.87 12.03 -8.34
C ALA A 217 11.52 12.44 -7.73
N ALA A 218 11.52 13.31 -6.71
CA ALA A 218 10.29 13.85 -6.11
C ALA A 218 9.49 14.72 -7.10
N MET A 219 10.16 15.55 -7.91
CA MET A 219 9.52 16.42 -8.89
C MET A 219 8.87 15.67 -10.04
N VAL A 220 9.51 14.61 -10.55
CA VAL A 220 8.99 13.84 -11.70
C VAL A 220 8.00 12.76 -11.29
N LYS A 221 7.91 12.41 -10.00
CA LYS A 221 7.05 11.32 -9.51
C LYS A 221 5.59 11.52 -9.92
N GLU A 222 5.06 10.53 -10.64
CA GLU A 222 3.64 10.46 -11.06
C GLU A 222 3.16 11.70 -11.85
N ASN A 223 4.08 12.46 -12.45
CA ASN A 223 3.79 13.66 -13.23
C ASN A 223 4.40 13.58 -14.63
N SER A 224 3.56 13.27 -15.62
CA SER A 224 3.97 13.07 -17.00
C SER A 224 4.46 14.36 -17.68
N GLU A 225 3.89 15.52 -17.33
CA GLU A 225 4.29 16.80 -17.93
C GLU A 225 5.67 17.25 -17.45
N VAL A 226 5.91 17.17 -16.14
CA VAL A 226 7.21 17.50 -15.54
C VAL A 226 8.28 16.50 -15.99
N SER A 227 7.93 15.21 -16.12
CA SER A 227 8.79 14.21 -16.72
C SER A 227 9.14 14.54 -18.17
N ALA A 228 8.16 14.96 -18.99
CA ALA A 228 8.40 15.37 -20.37
C ALA A 228 9.31 16.60 -20.45
N LYS A 229 9.12 17.59 -19.58
CA LYS A 229 10.02 18.76 -19.46
C LYS A 229 11.43 18.33 -19.07
N PHE A 230 11.62 17.44 -18.09
CA PHE A 230 12.93 16.87 -17.73
C PHE A 230 13.63 16.22 -18.94
N MET A 231 12.88 15.50 -19.76
CA MET A 231 13.36 14.82 -20.97
C MET A 231 13.54 15.77 -22.18
N GLY A 232 13.08 17.03 -22.06
CA GLY A 232 13.13 18.02 -23.12
C GLY A 232 14.57 18.46 -23.45
N PRO A 233 14.82 18.95 -24.68
CA PRO A 233 16.15 19.36 -25.12
C PRO A 233 16.74 20.52 -24.30
N GLU A 234 15.89 21.32 -23.65
CA GLU A 234 16.29 22.46 -22.81
C GLU A 234 17.07 22.07 -21.55
N ASN A 235 16.88 20.83 -21.08
CA ASN A 235 17.63 20.26 -19.96
C ASN A 235 18.90 19.52 -20.42
N GLY A 236 19.27 19.64 -21.70
CA GLY A 236 20.50 19.10 -22.27
C GLY A 236 20.59 17.57 -22.19
N ARG A 237 21.79 17.05 -21.90
CA ARG A 237 22.04 15.61 -21.69
C ARG A 237 21.67 15.13 -20.28
N ALA A 238 20.66 15.73 -19.62
CA ALA A 238 20.26 15.41 -18.24
C ALA A 238 20.06 13.91 -18.03
N LEU A 239 19.32 13.26 -18.93
CA LEU A 239 19.08 11.83 -18.87
C LEU A 239 20.40 11.03 -18.89
N ASN A 240 21.32 11.36 -19.80
CA ASN A 240 22.59 10.66 -19.91
C ASN A 240 23.44 10.86 -18.66
N VAL A 241 23.41 12.05 -18.04
CA VAL A 241 24.10 12.30 -16.77
C VAL A 241 23.55 11.37 -15.68
N VAL A 242 22.22 11.24 -15.55
CA VAL A 242 21.61 10.34 -14.55
C VAL A 242 21.94 8.87 -14.86
N ILE A 243 21.95 8.47 -16.14
CA ILE A 243 22.34 7.11 -16.56
C ILE A 243 23.80 6.81 -16.17
N GLU A 244 24.71 7.75 -16.39
CA GLU A 244 26.13 7.58 -16.00
C GLU A 244 26.31 7.53 -14.48
N LEU A 245 25.48 8.26 -13.71
CA LEU A 245 25.50 8.21 -12.24
C LEU A 245 25.08 6.86 -11.66
N MET A 246 24.42 5.98 -12.43
CA MET A 246 24.21 4.58 -12.01
C MET A 246 25.53 3.80 -11.82
N LYS A 247 26.63 4.28 -12.43
CA LYS A 247 27.97 3.70 -12.33
C LYS A 247 28.88 4.48 -11.38
N ASP A 248 28.35 5.43 -10.60
CA ASP A 248 29.14 6.21 -9.64
C ASP A 248 29.76 5.30 -8.57
N LYS A 249 30.94 5.66 -8.06
CA LYS A 249 31.65 4.89 -7.03
C LYS A 249 30.89 4.83 -5.69
N HIS A 250 29.95 5.74 -5.46
CA HIS A 250 29.19 5.83 -4.22
C HIS A 250 27.85 5.08 -4.29
N PRO A 251 27.60 4.08 -3.44
CA PRO A 251 26.35 3.30 -3.46
C PRO A 251 25.07 4.14 -3.34
N ARG A 252 25.10 5.20 -2.51
CA ARG A 252 23.95 6.10 -2.34
C ARG A 252 23.60 6.84 -3.63
N THR A 253 24.60 7.39 -4.32
CA THR A 253 24.41 8.09 -5.59
C THR A 253 23.85 7.15 -6.65
N ARG A 254 24.36 5.91 -6.74
CA ARG A 254 23.82 4.88 -7.65
C ARG A 254 22.35 4.60 -7.36
N LEU A 255 21.99 4.39 -6.09
CA LEU A 255 20.60 4.13 -5.68
C LEU A 255 19.66 5.28 -6.08
N LEU A 256 20.06 6.52 -5.79
CA LEU A 256 19.26 7.72 -6.10
C LEU A 256 19.12 7.94 -7.61
N ALA A 257 20.16 7.63 -8.39
CA ALA A 257 20.09 7.64 -9.86
C ALA A 257 19.07 6.62 -10.37
N CYS A 258 19.08 5.39 -9.84
CA CYS A 258 18.07 4.38 -10.14
C CYS A 258 16.66 4.86 -9.77
N MET A 259 16.46 5.43 -8.58
CA MET A 259 15.17 5.97 -8.14
C MET A 259 14.63 7.06 -9.07
N CYS A 260 15.49 7.98 -9.51
CA CYS A 260 15.12 9.03 -10.44
C CYS A 260 14.66 8.45 -11.80
N LEU A 261 15.44 7.51 -12.37
CA LEU A 261 15.11 6.87 -13.65
C LEU A 261 13.84 6.02 -13.56
N ILE A 262 13.64 5.29 -12.46
CA ILE A 262 12.42 4.51 -12.21
C ILE A 262 11.22 5.42 -12.10
N SER A 263 11.34 6.56 -11.42
CA SER A 263 10.26 7.55 -11.30
C SER A 263 9.85 8.09 -12.68
N ILE A 264 10.82 8.41 -13.55
CA ILE A 264 10.56 8.83 -14.94
C ILE A 264 9.90 7.69 -15.75
N ARG A 265 10.37 6.45 -15.63
CA ARG A 265 9.76 5.31 -16.33
C ARG A 265 8.32 5.05 -15.88
N ASN A 266 8.03 5.26 -14.60
CA ASN A 266 6.70 5.01 -14.04
C ASN A 266 5.66 6.04 -14.49
N THR A 267 6.07 7.24 -14.94
CA THR A 267 5.13 8.24 -15.48
C THR A 267 4.71 7.96 -16.91
N SER A 268 5.60 7.37 -17.72
CA SER A 268 5.25 6.90 -19.06
C SER A 268 6.09 5.70 -19.45
N THR A 269 5.40 4.65 -19.89
CA THR A 269 6.04 3.48 -20.46
C THR A 269 6.77 3.80 -21.77
N SER A 270 6.57 4.94 -22.43
CA SER A 270 7.38 5.29 -23.60
C SER A 270 8.83 5.66 -23.25
N TYR A 271 9.11 6.04 -22.00
CA TYR A 271 10.45 6.41 -21.57
C TYR A 271 11.29 5.19 -21.19
N LEU A 272 12.60 5.28 -21.45
CA LEU A 272 13.58 4.26 -21.07
C LEU A 272 13.23 2.85 -21.59
N GLN A 273 12.78 2.78 -22.85
CA GLN A 273 12.50 1.51 -23.51
C GLN A 273 13.76 0.74 -23.93
N ASP A 274 14.93 1.40 -23.92
CA ASP A 274 16.20 0.76 -24.19
C ASP A 274 16.45 -0.42 -23.24
N SER A 275 16.65 -1.59 -23.84
CA SER A 275 16.89 -2.83 -23.08
C SER A 275 18.18 -2.76 -22.27
N GLY A 276 19.21 -2.05 -22.77
CA GLY A 276 20.46 -1.84 -22.04
C GLY A 276 20.27 -1.09 -20.72
N ILE A 277 19.48 -0.01 -20.73
CA ILE A 277 19.13 0.73 -19.51
C ILE A 277 18.35 -0.15 -18.53
N LYS A 278 17.35 -0.89 -19.00
CA LYS A 278 16.54 -1.80 -18.15
C LYS A 278 17.42 -2.86 -17.46
N ASN A 279 18.31 -3.50 -18.21
CA ASN A 279 19.25 -4.49 -17.66
C ASN A 279 20.23 -3.85 -16.67
N THR A 280 20.73 -2.65 -16.99
CA THR A 280 21.65 -1.90 -16.11
C THR A 280 20.98 -1.56 -14.79
N LEU A 281 19.72 -1.10 -14.79
CA LEU A 281 18.97 -0.80 -13.58
C LEU A 281 18.86 -2.03 -12.67
N VAL A 282 18.50 -3.19 -13.22
CA VAL A 282 18.39 -4.44 -12.48
C VAL A 282 19.75 -4.86 -11.93
N SER A 283 20.81 -4.82 -12.75
CA SER A 283 22.17 -5.19 -12.35
C SER A 283 22.70 -4.32 -11.21
N VAL A 284 22.54 -3.00 -11.31
CA VAL A 284 23.00 -2.07 -10.27
C VAL A 284 22.22 -2.28 -8.98
N LEU A 285 20.89 -2.45 -9.05
CA LEU A 285 20.09 -2.70 -7.85
C LEU A 285 20.44 -4.05 -7.19
N LEU A 286 20.75 -5.08 -7.98
CA LEU A 286 21.27 -6.36 -7.48
C LEU A 286 22.57 -6.19 -6.70
N GLU A 287 23.54 -5.44 -7.23
CA GLU A 287 24.80 -5.14 -6.53
C GLU A 287 24.54 -4.36 -5.23
N LEU A 288 23.59 -3.43 -5.23
CA LEU A 288 23.28 -2.60 -4.06
C LEU A 288 22.62 -3.40 -2.92
N LEU A 289 22.06 -4.58 -3.18
CA LEU A 289 21.55 -5.47 -2.13
C LEU A 289 22.66 -5.91 -1.17
N ASP A 290 23.90 -6.01 -1.66
CA ASP A 290 25.06 -6.44 -0.88
C ASP A 290 25.62 -5.35 0.03
N ASP A 291 25.13 -4.11 -0.07
CA ASP A 291 25.53 -3.03 0.83
C ASP A 291 25.02 -3.34 2.26
N PRO A 292 25.88 -3.35 3.29
CA PRO A 292 25.47 -3.69 4.66
C PRO A 292 24.72 -2.55 5.36
N GLY A 293 24.66 -1.35 4.76
CA GLY A 293 24.08 -0.16 5.34
C GLY A 293 22.67 0.17 4.83
N PRO A 294 22.23 1.43 5.03
CA PRO A 294 20.90 1.88 4.63
C PRO A 294 20.61 1.73 3.14
N VAL A 295 21.65 1.72 2.30
CA VAL A 295 21.50 1.54 0.85
C VAL A 295 20.99 0.12 0.55
N GLY A 296 21.56 -0.91 1.16
CA GLY A 296 21.05 -2.28 1.00
C GLY A 296 19.68 -2.51 1.66
N ASP A 297 19.31 -1.69 2.66
CA ASP A 297 17.95 -1.73 3.23
C ASP A 297 16.91 -1.09 2.31
N GLU A 298 17.31 -0.14 1.47
CA GLU A 298 16.45 0.59 0.53
C GLU A 298 16.41 -0.02 -0.87
N ALA A 299 17.50 -0.66 -1.30
CA ALA A 299 17.62 -1.29 -2.62
C ALA A 299 16.46 -2.24 -2.96
N PRO A 300 15.95 -3.12 -2.07
CA PRO A 300 14.80 -3.95 -2.37
C PRO A 300 13.53 -3.16 -2.67
N PHE A 301 13.28 -2.02 -1.99
CA PHE A 301 12.10 -1.19 -2.26
C PHE A 301 12.19 -0.51 -3.63
N VAL A 302 13.39 -0.07 -4.00
CA VAL A 302 13.64 0.51 -5.32
C VAL A 302 13.49 -0.56 -6.41
N MET A 303 13.98 -1.79 -6.16
CA MET A 303 13.76 -2.95 -7.03
C MET A 303 12.27 -3.28 -7.18
N SER A 304 11.51 -3.33 -6.08
CA SER A 304 10.06 -3.54 -6.10
C SER A 304 9.39 -2.50 -7.00
N SER A 305 9.62 -1.21 -6.79
CA SER A 305 9.08 -0.13 -7.65
C SER A 305 9.40 -0.29 -9.15
N LEU A 306 10.56 -0.88 -9.48
CA LEU A 306 10.95 -1.17 -10.86
C LEU A 306 10.11 -2.31 -11.48
N ILE A 307 9.78 -3.35 -10.71
CA ILE A 307 9.16 -4.59 -11.19
C ILE A 307 7.65 -4.72 -10.91
N THR A 308 7.10 -3.98 -9.95
CA THR A 308 5.68 -4.07 -9.56
C THR A 308 4.79 -3.89 -10.78
N GLU A 309 3.90 -4.86 -11.01
CA GLU A 309 2.94 -4.91 -12.13
C GLU A 309 3.55 -4.86 -13.55
N LYS A 310 4.88 -4.97 -13.70
CA LYS A 310 5.58 -4.83 -15.00
C LYS A 310 6.25 -6.13 -15.40
N GLU A 311 5.53 -6.92 -16.20
CA GLU A 311 5.96 -8.26 -16.61
C GLU A 311 7.31 -8.25 -17.37
N ASP A 312 7.59 -7.22 -18.17
CA ASP A 312 8.87 -7.07 -18.88
C ASP A 312 10.05 -6.97 -17.91
N MET A 313 9.93 -6.15 -16.87
CA MET A 313 10.97 -6.03 -15.85
C MET A 313 11.06 -7.25 -14.94
N GLN A 314 9.94 -7.89 -14.62
CA GLN A 314 9.95 -9.13 -13.84
C GLN A 314 10.75 -10.22 -14.56
N LYS A 315 10.62 -10.32 -15.89
CA LYS A 315 11.42 -11.26 -16.72
C LYS A 315 12.91 -10.91 -16.70
N ILE A 316 13.26 -9.63 -16.84
CA ILE A 316 14.67 -9.18 -16.77
C ILE A 316 15.26 -9.49 -15.40
N ALA A 317 14.54 -9.17 -14.33
CA ALA A 317 14.96 -9.42 -12.96
C ALA A 317 15.11 -10.92 -12.66
N PHE A 318 14.18 -11.75 -13.15
CA PHE A 318 14.27 -13.21 -13.05
C PHE A 318 15.51 -13.75 -13.78
N ASN A 319 15.75 -13.34 -15.02
CA ASN A 319 16.91 -13.77 -15.81
C ASN A 319 18.25 -13.30 -15.21
N ALA A 320 18.23 -12.26 -14.39
CA ALA A 320 19.40 -11.78 -13.64
C ALA A 320 19.63 -12.52 -12.31
N ASN A 321 18.93 -13.63 -12.06
CA ASN A 321 19.01 -14.45 -10.84
C ASN A 321 18.67 -13.69 -9.55
N LEU A 322 17.72 -12.75 -9.62
CA LEU A 322 17.32 -11.97 -8.45
C LEU A 322 16.73 -12.83 -7.34
N ILE A 323 16.00 -13.90 -7.65
CA ILE A 323 15.40 -14.76 -6.62
C ILE A 323 16.48 -15.45 -5.81
N GLU A 324 17.48 -16.03 -6.47
CA GLU A 324 18.63 -16.69 -5.85
C GLU A 324 19.35 -15.74 -4.92
N LYS A 325 19.66 -14.53 -5.41
CA LYS A 325 20.32 -13.49 -4.62
C LYS A 325 19.53 -13.13 -3.37
N LEU A 326 18.22 -12.97 -3.48
CA LEU A 326 17.36 -12.67 -2.32
C LEU A 326 17.31 -13.85 -1.33
N CYS A 327 17.35 -15.09 -1.81
CA CYS A 327 17.40 -16.28 -0.95
C CYS A 327 18.75 -16.38 -0.21
N GLU A 328 19.87 -16.05 -0.85
CA GLU A 328 21.17 -15.96 -0.19
C GLU A 328 21.12 -14.98 0.98
N HIS A 329 20.51 -13.80 0.76
CA HIS A 329 20.27 -12.84 1.84
C HIS A 329 19.36 -13.43 2.92
N LEU A 330 18.22 -14.05 2.60
CA LEU A 330 17.37 -14.66 3.64
C LEU A 330 18.09 -15.69 4.52
N ASN A 331 19.01 -16.48 3.95
CA ASN A 331 19.78 -17.51 4.66
C ASN A 331 20.75 -16.96 5.73
N VAL A 332 21.25 -15.73 5.59
CA VAL A 332 22.25 -15.16 6.52
C VAL A 332 21.62 -14.78 7.88
N GLY A 333 20.29 -14.61 7.95
CA GLY A 333 19.55 -14.69 9.22
C GLY A 333 19.71 -13.55 10.24
N SER A 334 20.12 -12.32 9.86
CA SER A 334 20.29 -11.20 10.83
C SER A 334 19.92 -9.80 10.32
N TYR A 335 18.97 -9.70 9.39
CA TYR A 335 18.66 -8.42 8.76
C TYR A 335 17.73 -7.54 9.58
N GLN A 336 17.91 -6.23 9.43
CA GLN A 336 16.95 -5.25 9.93
C GLN A 336 15.57 -5.50 9.30
N ALA A 337 14.51 -5.26 10.08
CA ALA A 337 13.12 -5.42 9.65
C ALA A 337 12.83 -4.75 8.29
N LYS A 338 13.42 -3.58 8.03
CA LYS A 338 13.26 -2.83 6.77
C LYS A 338 13.76 -3.64 5.57
N ARG A 339 14.93 -4.27 5.66
CA ARG A 339 15.46 -5.08 4.55
C ARG A 339 14.62 -6.34 4.34
N LEU A 340 14.24 -7.03 5.41
CA LEU A 340 13.40 -8.22 5.33
C LEU A 340 12.04 -7.92 4.68
N GLN A 341 11.40 -6.81 5.08
CA GLN A 341 10.18 -6.29 4.43
C GLN A 341 10.42 -6.09 2.94
N GLY A 342 11.49 -5.38 2.57
CA GLY A 342 11.82 -5.09 1.18
C GLY A 342 12.05 -6.36 0.34
N ILE A 343 12.74 -7.36 0.89
CA ILE A 343 12.98 -8.65 0.22
C ILE A 343 11.65 -9.36 -0.09
N PHE A 344 10.75 -9.49 0.88
CA PHE A 344 9.46 -10.15 0.65
C PHE A 344 8.55 -9.37 -0.32
N LEU A 345 8.64 -8.04 -0.35
CA LEU A 345 7.94 -7.24 -1.37
C LEU A 345 8.43 -7.57 -2.78
N VAL A 346 9.75 -7.63 -3.00
CA VAL A 346 10.33 -7.98 -4.30
C VAL A 346 9.94 -9.40 -4.72
N LEU A 347 10.07 -10.38 -3.81
CA LEU A 347 9.65 -11.76 -4.08
C LEU A 347 8.16 -11.83 -4.42
N GLY A 348 7.32 -11.08 -3.71
CA GLY A 348 5.89 -10.97 -3.98
C GLY A 348 5.62 -10.41 -5.37
N ASP A 349 6.29 -9.32 -5.75
CA ASP A 349 6.13 -8.68 -7.05
C ASP A 349 6.58 -9.58 -8.20
N LEU A 350 7.69 -10.29 -8.07
CA LEU A 350 8.13 -11.29 -9.07
C LEU A 350 7.07 -12.38 -9.29
N CYS A 351 6.43 -12.83 -8.20
CA CYS A 351 5.40 -13.86 -8.24
C CYS A 351 4.02 -13.34 -8.67
N SER A 352 3.86 -12.03 -8.89
CA SER A 352 2.55 -11.43 -9.20
C SER A 352 1.99 -11.90 -10.55
N LYS A 353 2.84 -11.96 -11.60
CA LYS A 353 2.42 -12.32 -12.97
C LYS A 353 3.12 -13.55 -13.55
N LEU A 354 4.34 -13.87 -13.12
CA LEU A 354 5.17 -14.91 -13.75
C LEU A 354 5.08 -16.26 -13.02
N GLU A 355 4.58 -17.30 -13.69
CA GLU A 355 4.59 -18.69 -13.18
C GLU A 355 6.00 -19.20 -12.91
N CYS A 356 6.97 -18.90 -13.77
CA CYS A 356 8.36 -19.34 -13.56
C CYS A 356 8.97 -18.79 -12.27
N CYS A 357 8.59 -17.58 -11.83
CA CYS A 357 9.01 -17.04 -10.55
C CYS A 357 8.36 -17.80 -9.39
N ARG A 358 7.07 -18.15 -9.49
CA ARG A 358 6.36 -18.93 -8.47
C ARG A 358 6.96 -20.33 -8.31
N ASP A 359 7.31 -20.99 -9.41
CA ASP A 359 8.00 -22.28 -9.39
C ASP A 359 9.36 -22.13 -8.70
N ARG A 360 10.14 -21.12 -9.10
CA ARG A 360 11.51 -20.96 -8.62
C ARG A 360 11.62 -20.65 -7.13
N VAL A 361 10.73 -19.81 -6.58
CA VAL A 361 10.73 -19.53 -5.12
C VAL A 361 10.40 -20.78 -4.29
N LEU A 362 9.62 -21.71 -4.84
CA LEU A 362 9.30 -22.96 -4.17
C LEU A 362 10.45 -23.96 -4.25
N ASP A 363 11.12 -24.05 -5.40
CA ASP A 363 12.32 -24.89 -5.58
C ASP A 363 13.43 -24.47 -4.60
N LEU A 364 13.54 -23.17 -4.31
CA LEU A 364 14.50 -22.60 -3.37
C LEU A 364 14.00 -22.61 -1.91
N GLN A 365 12.86 -23.27 -1.65
CA GLN A 365 12.26 -23.45 -0.32
C GLN A 365 12.01 -22.14 0.44
N VAL A 366 11.67 -21.06 -0.27
CA VAL A 366 11.44 -19.74 0.34
C VAL A 366 10.34 -19.75 1.41
N LEU A 367 9.41 -20.71 1.33
CA LEU A 367 8.34 -20.88 2.31
C LEU A 367 8.85 -21.09 3.74
N HIS A 368 10.05 -21.65 3.95
CA HIS A 368 10.62 -21.77 5.30
C HIS A 368 10.86 -20.39 5.94
N PHE A 369 11.49 -19.45 5.22
CA PHE A 369 11.73 -18.09 5.71
C PHE A 369 10.43 -17.30 5.93
N VAL A 370 9.40 -17.60 5.15
CA VAL A 370 8.08 -16.96 5.32
C VAL A 370 7.50 -17.24 6.69
N THR A 371 7.64 -18.46 7.21
CA THR A 371 7.03 -18.82 8.51
C THR A 371 7.54 -17.94 9.64
N GLU A 372 8.85 -17.65 9.66
CA GLU A 372 9.46 -16.71 10.61
C GLU A 372 9.00 -15.28 10.36
N ALA A 373 8.90 -14.86 9.10
CA ALA A 373 8.45 -13.52 8.73
C ALA A 373 6.98 -13.25 9.09
N LEU A 374 6.12 -14.27 9.08
CA LEU A 374 4.73 -14.17 9.54
C LEU A 374 4.65 -13.93 11.05
N ALA A 375 5.62 -14.40 11.83
CA ALA A 375 5.66 -14.22 13.28
C ALA A 375 6.52 -13.01 13.72
N HIS A 376 7.06 -12.24 12.78
CA HIS A 376 7.99 -11.15 13.06
C HIS A 376 7.33 -9.96 13.78
N ASP A 377 8.05 -9.24 14.65
CA ASP A 377 7.51 -8.13 15.47
C ASP A 377 6.98 -6.94 14.65
N SER A 378 7.63 -6.61 13.53
CA SER A 378 7.20 -5.55 12.60
C SER A 378 5.99 -5.99 11.77
N ALA A 379 4.91 -5.22 11.86
CA ALA A 379 3.68 -5.40 11.07
C ALA A 379 3.94 -5.28 9.56
N GLU A 380 4.91 -4.46 9.16
CA GLU A 380 5.31 -4.29 7.77
C GLU A 380 5.95 -5.55 7.18
N VAL A 381 6.79 -6.25 7.96
CA VAL A 381 7.36 -7.55 7.57
C VAL A 381 6.25 -8.59 7.43
N ARG A 382 5.36 -8.70 8.43
CA ARG A 382 4.22 -9.63 8.37
C ARG A 382 3.33 -9.37 7.16
N THR A 383 3.04 -8.10 6.88
CA THR A 383 2.26 -7.68 5.70
C THR A 383 2.95 -8.09 4.40
N ALA A 384 4.26 -7.86 4.28
CA ALA A 384 5.03 -8.24 3.08
C ALA A 384 5.05 -9.77 2.88
N ALA A 385 5.23 -10.55 3.96
CA ALA A 385 5.20 -12.01 3.94
C ALA A 385 3.82 -12.55 3.50
N CYS A 386 2.72 -12.01 4.03
CA CYS A 386 1.37 -12.37 3.59
C CYS A 386 1.13 -12.03 2.12
N ASN A 387 1.57 -10.87 1.64
CA ASN A 387 1.43 -10.48 0.24
C ASN A 387 2.27 -11.37 -0.70
N PHE A 388 3.46 -11.78 -0.27
CA PHE A 388 4.24 -12.79 -0.97
C PHE A 388 3.44 -14.09 -1.08
N LEU A 389 2.96 -14.65 0.03
CA LEU A 389 2.14 -15.88 0.03
C LEU A 389 0.93 -15.77 -0.88
N LYS A 390 0.19 -14.66 -0.79
CA LYS A 390 -0.95 -14.37 -1.66
C LYS A 390 -0.58 -14.45 -3.14
N ASN A 391 0.59 -13.93 -3.52
CA ASN A 391 1.01 -13.90 -4.92
C ASN A 391 1.49 -15.27 -5.42
N VAL A 392 2.24 -16.01 -4.59
CA VAL A 392 2.69 -17.37 -4.95
C VAL A 392 1.50 -18.35 -5.00
N SER A 393 0.53 -18.22 -4.09
CA SER A 393 -0.64 -19.10 -4.02
C SER A 393 -1.68 -18.89 -5.14
N ARG A 394 -1.42 -18.02 -6.12
CA ARG A 394 -2.26 -17.90 -7.31
C ARG A 394 -2.05 -19.03 -8.32
N SER A 395 -0.97 -19.79 -8.22
CA SER A 395 -0.70 -20.92 -9.12
C SER A 395 -1.46 -22.16 -8.67
N VAL A 396 -2.46 -22.58 -9.46
CA VAL A 396 -3.24 -23.82 -9.21
C VAL A 396 -2.32 -25.05 -9.24
N LYS A 397 -1.32 -25.04 -10.12
CA LYS A 397 -0.29 -26.09 -10.21
C LYS A 397 0.47 -26.22 -8.88
N ASN A 398 0.88 -25.11 -8.28
CA ASN A 398 1.68 -25.17 -7.06
C ASN A 398 0.82 -25.41 -5.82
N LEU A 399 -0.44 -24.94 -5.83
CA LEU A 399 -1.43 -25.31 -4.82
C LEU A 399 -1.69 -26.83 -4.83
N SER A 400 -1.90 -27.44 -6.00
CA SER A 400 -2.18 -28.88 -6.10
C SER A 400 -1.03 -29.77 -5.65
N ALA A 401 0.20 -29.25 -5.65
CA ALA A 401 1.38 -29.93 -5.12
C ALA A 401 1.42 -30.02 -3.58
N GLY A 402 0.49 -29.36 -2.86
CA GLY A 402 0.33 -29.48 -1.41
C GLY A 402 1.32 -28.68 -0.56
N GLN A 403 2.11 -27.78 -1.16
CA GLN A 403 3.20 -27.08 -0.46
C GLN A 403 2.75 -25.91 0.44
N PHE A 404 1.53 -25.39 0.26
CA PHE A 404 1.09 -24.14 0.90
C PHE A 404 0.30 -24.32 2.21
N MET A 405 -0.14 -25.54 2.52
CA MET A 405 -1.02 -25.80 3.67
C MET A 405 -0.57 -27.02 4.44
N ASN A 406 0.68 -26.97 4.89
CA ASN A 406 1.06 -27.64 6.12
C ASN A 406 0.70 -26.73 7.31
N GLU A 407 0.64 -27.31 8.51
CA GLU A 407 0.34 -26.55 9.74
C GLU A 407 1.29 -25.37 9.96
N ALA A 408 2.53 -25.47 9.47
CA ALA A 408 3.56 -24.43 9.61
C ALA A 408 3.21 -23.12 8.88
N VAL A 409 2.36 -23.15 7.84
CA VAL A 409 1.88 -21.93 7.15
C VAL A 409 0.45 -21.59 7.58
N ALA A 410 -0.43 -22.59 7.70
CA ALA A 410 -1.83 -22.38 8.01
C ALA A 410 -2.05 -21.76 9.40
N VAL A 411 -1.35 -22.27 10.43
CA VAL A 411 -1.51 -21.79 11.81
C VAL A 411 -1.07 -20.32 11.96
N PRO A 412 0.12 -19.89 11.49
CA PRO A 412 0.49 -18.48 11.54
C PRO A 412 -0.49 -17.58 10.78
N LEU A 413 -0.96 -17.98 9.58
CA LEU A 413 -1.93 -17.17 8.84
C LEU A 413 -3.25 -16.98 9.61
N VAL A 414 -3.75 -18.02 10.27
CA VAL A 414 -4.95 -17.91 11.10
C VAL A 414 -4.70 -17.02 12.33
N GLN A 415 -3.52 -17.11 12.96
CA GLN A 415 -3.16 -16.24 14.07
C GLN A 415 -3.13 -14.75 13.67
N LEU A 416 -2.64 -14.44 12.46
CA LEU A 416 -2.61 -13.07 11.92
C LEU A 416 -3.99 -12.48 11.63
N LEU A 417 -5.06 -13.28 11.64
CA LEU A 417 -6.43 -12.74 11.60
C LEU A 417 -6.77 -11.94 12.86
N CYS A 418 -6.07 -12.19 13.98
CA CYS A 418 -6.20 -11.45 15.22
C CYS A 418 -5.15 -10.33 15.39
N ASP A 419 -4.41 -9.99 14.34
CA ASP A 419 -3.34 -8.97 14.43
C ASP A 419 -3.88 -7.58 14.80
N SER A 420 -3.11 -6.84 15.58
CA SER A 420 -3.41 -5.43 15.93
C SER A 420 -3.44 -4.48 14.73
N SER A 421 -2.78 -4.84 13.62
CA SER A 421 -2.75 -4.04 12.40
C SER A 421 -3.74 -4.53 11.36
N SER A 422 -4.68 -3.67 10.96
CA SER A 422 -5.63 -3.93 9.89
C SER A 422 -4.95 -4.27 8.56
N SER A 423 -3.76 -3.70 8.29
CA SER A 423 -2.99 -4.04 7.08
C SER A 423 -2.55 -5.51 7.05
N VAL A 424 -2.16 -6.05 8.21
CA VAL A 424 -1.73 -7.44 8.36
C VAL A 424 -2.94 -8.35 8.21
N GLN A 425 -4.05 -8.02 8.87
CA GLN A 425 -5.30 -8.78 8.74
C GLN A 425 -5.76 -8.86 7.28
N ILE A 426 -5.78 -7.74 6.55
CA ILE A 426 -6.17 -7.71 5.14
C ILE A 426 -5.22 -8.55 4.26
N ALA A 427 -3.90 -8.45 4.49
CA ALA A 427 -2.93 -9.23 3.74
C ALA A 427 -3.06 -10.75 4.01
N ALA A 428 -3.24 -11.14 5.28
CA ALA A 428 -3.46 -12.52 5.69
C ALA A 428 -4.76 -13.09 5.10
N LEU A 429 -5.86 -12.34 5.15
CA LEU A 429 -7.13 -12.71 4.51
C LEU A 429 -6.97 -12.90 3.00
N GLY A 430 -6.19 -12.04 2.34
CA GLY A 430 -5.88 -12.16 0.92
C GLY A 430 -5.11 -13.44 0.58
N ALA A 431 -4.14 -13.82 1.42
CA ALA A 431 -3.40 -15.07 1.27
C ALA A 431 -4.32 -16.29 1.48
N ILE A 432 -5.07 -16.31 2.59
CA ILE A 432 -6.04 -17.38 2.90
C ILE A 432 -7.05 -17.54 1.77
N SER A 433 -7.60 -16.43 1.25
CA SER A 433 -8.59 -16.45 0.18
C SER A 433 -8.12 -17.24 -1.03
N ASN A 434 -6.86 -17.08 -1.46
CA ASN A 434 -6.32 -17.83 -2.60
C ASN A 434 -6.06 -19.30 -2.27
N VAL A 435 -5.55 -19.56 -1.06
CA VAL A 435 -5.15 -20.90 -0.64
C VAL A 435 -6.35 -21.84 -0.44
N VAL A 436 -7.51 -21.31 -0.05
CA VAL A 436 -8.73 -22.10 0.21
C VAL A 436 -9.73 -22.11 -0.95
N VAL A 437 -9.38 -21.63 -2.15
CA VAL A 437 -10.30 -21.71 -3.31
C VAL A 437 -10.57 -23.17 -3.66
N ASP A 438 -9.53 -23.97 -3.81
CA ASP A 438 -9.59 -25.34 -4.30
C ASP A 438 -8.83 -26.28 -3.35
N PHE A 439 -9.03 -27.59 -3.46
CA PHE A 439 -8.45 -28.66 -2.64
C PHE A 439 -9.01 -28.81 -1.21
N MET A 440 -9.69 -29.94 -0.96
CA MET A 440 -10.31 -30.25 0.34
C MET A 440 -9.31 -30.34 1.50
N ALA A 441 -8.09 -30.85 1.27
CA ALA A 441 -7.09 -30.96 2.34
C ALA A 441 -6.74 -29.59 2.95
N HIS A 442 -6.60 -28.56 2.12
CA HIS A 442 -6.30 -27.20 2.56
C HIS A 442 -7.44 -26.61 3.38
N LYS A 443 -8.68 -26.80 2.91
CA LYS A 443 -9.89 -26.35 3.60
C LYS A 443 -10.00 -26.99 4.98
N SER A 444 -9.77 -28.31 5.06
CA SER A 444 -9.80 -29.06 6.32
C SER A 444 -8.78 -28.54 7.33
N VAL A 445 -7.53 -28.28 6.93
CA VAL A 445 -6.50 -27.75 7.84
C VAL A 445 -6.91 -26.37 8.37
N LEU A 446 -7.39 -25.46 7.51
CA LEU A 446 -7.85 -24.15 7.95
C LEU A 446 -9.02 -24.26 8.96
N MET A 447 -9.97 -25.17 8.70
CA MET A 447 -11.10 -25.41 9.59
C MET A 447 -10.64 -25.95 10.96
N GLN A 448 -9.74 -26.94 10.96
CA GLN A 448 -9.17 -27.55 12.18
C GLN A 448 -8.40 -26.55 13.04
N CYS A 449 -7.70 -25.58 12.43
CA CYS A 449 -7.00 -24.53 13.16
C CYS A 449 -7.91 -23.38 13.65
N GLY A 450 -9.24 -23.52 13.57
CA GLY A 450 -10.20 -22.52 14.03
C GLY A 450 -10.40 -21.34 13.07
N GLY A 451 -9.98 -21.48 11.80
CA GLY A 451 -10.06 -20.40 10.82
C GLY A 451 -11.49 -19.94 10.51
N VAL A 452 -12.48 -20.84 10.51
CA VAL A 452 -13.89 -20.50 10.28
C VAL A 452 -14.37 -19.47 11.30
N LYS A 453 -14.17 -19.75 12.59
CA LYS A 453 -14.57 -18.86 13.69
C LYS A 453 -13.95 -17.47 13.55
N GLN A 454 -12.66 -17.41 13.21
CA GLN A 454 -11.94 -16.15 13.01
C GLN A 454 -12.46 -15.38 11.80
N LEU A 455 -12.70 -16.05 10.67
CA LEU A 455 -13.26 -15.42 9.47
C LEU A 455 -14.68 -14.87 9.73
N VAL A 456 -15.51 -15.62 10.46
CA VAL A 456 -16.85 -15.14 10.87
C VAL A 456 -16.76 -13.93 11.80
N GLN A 457 -15.81 -13.92 12.75
CA GLN A 457 -15.58 -12.76 13.61
C GLN A 457 -15.17 -11.52 12.80
N LEU A 458 -14.21 -11.65 11.87
CA LEU A 458 -13.76 -10.55 11.02
C LEU A 458 -14.80 -10.07 10.02
N SER A 459 -15.73 -10.94 9.60
CA SER A 459 -16.88 -10.54 8.78
C SER A 459 -17.78 -9.49 9.46
N LYS A 460 -17.67 -9.34 10.79
CA LYS A 460 -18.40 -8.37 11.61
C LYS A 460 -17.58 -7.14 11.99
N SER A 461 -16.40 -6.95 11.39
CA SER A 461 -15.50 -5.82 11.67
C SER A 461 -16.13 -4.47 11.34
N MET A 462 -15.75 -3.42 12.07
CA MET A 462 -16.15 -2.04 11.74
C MET A 462 -15.50 -1.55 10.44
N GLU A 463 -14.38 -2.14 10.03
CA GLU A 463 -13.69 -1.80 8.79
C GLU A 463 -14.22 -2.61 7.59
N SER A 464 -14.75 -1.92 6.59
CA SER A 464 -15.32 -2.56 5.38
C SER A 464 -14.29 -3.38 4.60
N ALA A 465 -13.03 -2.94 4.57
CA ALA A 465 -11.93 -3.66 3.92
C ALA A 465 -11.66 -5.03 4.56
N ILE A 466 -11.75 -5.13 5.90
CA ILE A 466 -11.63 -6.41 6.60
C ILE A 466 -12.85 -7.27 6.31
N ARG A 467 -14.07 -6.71 6.44
CA ARG A 467 -15.31 -7.45 6.18
C ARG A 467 -15.33 -8.08 4.79
N VAL A 468 -15.05 -7.32 3.74
CA VAL A 468 -15.11 -7.81 2.35
C VAL A 468 -14.10 -8.94 2.12
N ASN A 469 -12.90 -8.84 2.67
CA ASN A 469 -11.87 -9.89 2.53
C ASN A 469 -12.20 -11.14 3.37
N ALA A 470 -12.79 -10.98 4.55
CA ALA A 470 -13.25 -12.09 5.38
C ALA A 470 -14.39 -12.87 4.71
N VAL A 471 -15.38 -12.17 4.16
CA VAL A 471 -16.49 -12.80 3.42
C VAL A 471 -15.99 -13.45 2.13
N TRP A 472 -15.02 -12.85 1.45
CA TRP A 472 -14.38 -13.47 0.28
C TRP A 472 -13.65 -14.78 0.64
N ALA A 473 -12.91 -14.80 1.75
CA ALA A 473 -12.28 -16.03 2.25
C ALA A 473 -13.31 -17.10 2.59
N LEU A 474 -14.42 -16.76 3.28
CA LEU A 474 -15.53 -17.67 3.55
C LEU A 474 -16.19 -18.20 2.26
N ARG A 475 -16.40 -17.32 1.27
CA ARG A 475 -16.92 -17.70 -0.04
C ARG A 475 -16.01 -18.73 -0.71
N ASN A 476 -14.70 -18.53 -0.71
CA ASN A 476 -13.76 -19.47 -1.32
C ASN A 476 -13.72 -20.79 -0.54
N LEU A 477 -13.75 -20.72 0.80
CA LEU A 477 -13.79 -21.88 1.68
C LEU A 477 -15.04 -22.75 1.41
N THR A 478 -16.17 -22.14 1.06
CA THR A 478 -17.44 -22.84 0.76
C THR A 478 -17.58 -23.29 -0.70
N PHE A 479 -16.63 -22.95 -1.57
CA PHE A 479 -16.66 -23.37 -2.96
C PHE A 479 -16.40 -24.89 -3.08
N LEU A 480 -17.24 -25.64 -3.79
CA LEU A 480 -17.06 -27.10 -4.04
C LEU A 480 -16.84 -27.97 -2.78
N VAL A 481 -17.32 -27.55 -1.60
CA VAL A 481 -17.27 -28.39 -0.40
C VAL A 481 -18.54 -29.23 -0.25
N ASN A 482 -18.40 -30.40 0.39
CA ASN A 482 -19.53 -31.28 0.67
C ASN A 482 -20.46 -30.71 1.77
N TYR A 483 -21.66 -31.27 1.88
CA TYR A 483 -22.68 -30.84 2.84
C TYR A 483 -22.17 -30.79 4.30
N ARG A 484 -21.38 -31.77 4.74
CA ARG A 484 -20.86 -31.83 6.12
C ARG A 484 -19.96 -30.63 6.45
N CYS A 485 -19.10 -30.23 5.51
CA CYS A 485 -18.27 -29.03 5.67
C CYS A 485 -19.12 -27.75 5.68
N LYS A 486 -20.18 -27.68 4.85
CA LYS A 486 -21.12 -26.54 4.88
C LYS A 486 -21.82 -26.42 6.23
N GLU A 487 -22.26 -27.54 6.78
CA GLU A 487 -22.90 -27.61 8.10
C GLU A 487 -21.96 -27.07 9.19
N GLU A 488 -20.70 -27.52 9.23
CA GLU A 488 -19.69 -27.03 10.16
C GLU A 488 -19.45 -25.52 10.04
N ILE A 489 -19.37 -25.00 8.80
CA ILE A 489 -19.22 -23.56 8.57
C ILE A 489 -20.45 -22.78 9.05
N LEU A 490 -21.65 -23.31 8.82
CA LEU A 490 -22.91 -22.66 9.18
C LEU A 490 -23.20 -22.67 10.69
N LEU A 491 -22.60 -23.57 11.47
CA LEU A 491 -22.64 -23.52 12.94
C LEU A 491 -22.04 -22.20 13.47
N GLU A 492 -20.99 -21.69 12.83
CA GLU A 492 -20.38 -20.40 13.17
C GLU A 492 -21.05 -19.23 12.42
N LEU A 493 -21.30 -19.39 11.12
CA LEU A 493 -21.74 -18.31 10.21
C LEU A 493 -23.23 -17.96 10.30
N THR A 494 -24.04 -18.59 11.18
CA THR A 494 -25.46 -18.31 11.54
C THR A 494 -26.33 -17.49 10.57
N SER A 495 -27.58 -17.89 10.33
CA SER A 495 -28.50 -17.16 9.43
C SER A 495 -28.62 -15.65 9.73
N ALA A 496 -28.56 -15.24 11.01
CA ALA A 496 -28.52 -13.83 11.40
C ALA A 496 -27.29 -13.08 10.88
N THR A 497 -26.10 -13.70 10.93
CA THR A 497 -24.87 -13.11 10.39
C THR A 497 -24.95 -13.01 8.87
N LEU A 498 -25.44 -14.04 8.18
CA LEU A 498 -25.67 -13.99 6.73
C LEU A 498 -26.61 -12.84 6.33
N ILE A 499 -27.74 -12.68 7.04
CA ILE A 499 -28.68 -11.59 6.80
C ILE A 499 -28.01 -10.23 7.05
N SER A 500 -27.20 -10.09 8.10
CA SER A 500 -26.45 -8.87 8.36
C SER A 500 -25.50 -8.53 7.20
N LEU A 501 -24.77 -9.52 6.66
CA LEU A 501 -23.83 -9.33 5.56
C LEU A 501 -24.52 -9.01 4.23
N ILE A 502 -25.68 -9.64 3.96
CA ILE A 502 -26.52 -9.32 2.79
C ILE A 502 -27.00 -7.86 2.87
N ASN A 503 -27.23 -7.35 4.08
CA ASN A 503 -27.69 -5.99 4.33
C ASN A 503 -26.56 -5.01 4.68
N ASP A 504 -25.30 -5.38 4.45
CA ASP A 504 -24.15 -4.51 4.74
C ASP A 504 -24.30 -3.18 3.98
N PRO A 505 -23.90 -2.03 4.56
CA PRO A 505 -23.93 -0.77 3.85
C PRO A 505 -23.07 -0.78 2.58
N GLU A 506 -22.02 -1.62 2.52
CA GLU A 506 -21.11 -1.63 1.38
C GLU A 506 -21.46 -2.67 0.32
N PRO A 507 -21.70 -2.25 -0.95
CA PRO A 507 -22.07 -3.17 -2.03
C PRO A 507 -21.05 -4.26 -2.31
N SER A 508 -19.76 -3.99 -2.07
CA SER A 508 -18.70 -4.98 -2.23
C SER A 508 -18.83 -6.13 -1.22
N VAL A 509 -19.24 -5.84 0.01
CA VAL A 509 -19.54 -6.85 1.04
C VAL A 509 -20.82 -7.59 0.66
N GLN A 510 -21.88 -6.88 0.25
CA GLN A 510 -23.14 -7.49 -0.19
C GLN A 510 -22.92 -8.49 -1.33
N ALA A 511 -22.13 -8.11 -2.35
CA ALA A 511 -21.83 -8.98 -3.49
C ALA A 511 -21.09 -10.25 -3.07
N GLN A 512 -20.09 -10.15 -2.17
CA GLN A 512 -19.41 -11.34 -1.64
C GLN A 512 -20.33 -12.18 -0.75
N ALA A 513 -21.21 -11.56 0.04
CA ALA A 513 -22.16 -12.25 0.89
C ALA A 513 -23.18 -13.07 0.07
N LEU A 514 -23.72 -12.48 -0.99
CA LEU A 514 -24.63 -13.19 -1.90
C LEU A 514 -23.92 -14.31 -2.67
N ALA A 515 -22.66 -14.11 -3.05
CA ALA A 515 -21.85 -15.15 -3.67
C ALA A 515 -21.49 -16.29 -2.68
N LEU A 516 -21.29 -15.98 -1.40
CA LEU A 516 -21.16 -16.96 -0.32
C LEU A 516 -22.45 -17.75 -0.14
N VAL A 517 -23.61 -17.09 -0.08
CA VAL A 517 -24.91 -17.79 -0.03
C VAL A 517 -25.09 -18.70 -1.24
N ARG A 518 -24.81 -18.20 -2.46
CA ARG A 518 -24.84 -19.00 -3.69
C ARG A 518 -24.04 -20.30 -3.55
N ASN A 519 -22.83 -20.24 -2.99
CA ASN A 519 -21.99 -21.43 -2.76
C ASN A 519 -22.59 -22.35 -1.70
N LEU A 520 -23.13 -21.79 -0.61
CA LEU A 520 -23.76 -22.56 0.47
C LEU A 520 -24.98 -23.34 -0.03
N VAL A 521 -25.81 -22.73 -0.89
CA VAL A 521 -27.04 -23.33 -1.41
C VAL A 521 -26.83 -24.19 -2.67
N ASP A 522 -25.59 -24.28 -3.17
CA ASP A 522 -25.24 -25.13 -4.30
C ASP A 522 -25.24 -26.63 -3.92
N GLY A 523 -25.62 -27.52 -4.84
CA GLY A 523 -25.58 -28.97 -4.62
C GLY A 523 -26.89 -29.58 -4.07
N THR A 524 -26.86 -30.12 -2.86
CA THR A 524 -27.95 -30.99 -2.35
C THR A 524 -29.13 -30.21 -1.78
N LEU A 525 -30.33 -30.82 -1.81
CA LEU A 525 -31.53 -30.28 -1.14
C LEU A 525 -31.29 -29.97 0.34
N SER A 526 -30.53 -30.79 1.05
CA SER A 526 -30.17 -30.54 2.46
C SER A 526 -29.43 -29.22 2.64
N SER A 527 -28.56 -28.85 1.68
CA SER A 527 -27.82 -27.58 1.73
C SER A 527 -28.76 -26.39 1.58
N ILE A 528 -29.74 -26.48 0.67
CA ILE A 528 -30.77 -25.46 0.48
C ILE A 528 -31.61 -25.34 1.76
N ASN A 529 -32.16 -26.46 2.25
CA ASN A 529 -33.00 -26.48 3.47
C ASN A 529 -32.29 -25.86 4.68
N TYR A 530 -31.01 -26.19 4.89
CA TYR A 530 -30.27 -25.71 6.06
C TYR A 530 -30.07 -24.19 6.03
N VAL A 531 -29.74 -23.61 4.87
CA VAL A 531 -29.49 -22.16 4.75
C VAL A 531 -30.78 -21.35 4.84
N PHE A 532 -31.87 -21.84 4.24
CA PHE A 532 -33.13 -21.09 4.20
C PHE A 532 -34.01 -21.28 5.43
N GLY A 533 -33.88 -22.41 6.13
CA GLY A 533 -34.70 -22.72 7.29
C GLY A 533 -36.21 -22.74 6.97
N GLU A 534 -37.03 -22.81 8.00
CA GLU A 534 -38.49 -22.79 7.86
C GLU A 534 -39.05 -21.38 7.62
N ASP A 535 -38.36 -20.33 8.10
CA ASP A 535 -38.84 -18.94 8.06
C ASP A 535 -38.49 -18.19 6.75
N GLY A 536 -37.58 -18.74 5.94
CA GLY A 536 -37.15 -18.13 4.68
C GLY A 536 -36.47 -16.76 4.86
N ALA A 537 -35.97 -16.41 6.04
CA ALA A 537 -35.48 -15.06 6.34
C ALA A 537 -34.30 -14.64 5.44
N VAL A 538 -33.38 -15.57 5.14
CA VAL A 538 -32.27 -15.34 4.20
C VAL A 538 -32.80 -15.07 2.79
N LEU A 539 -33.81 -15.82 2.34
CA LEU A 539 -34.42 -15.63 1.02
C LEU A 539 -35.06 -14.24 0.90
N HIS A 540 -35.78 -13.81 1.93
CA HIS A 540 -36.38 -12.48 1.98
C HIS A 540 -35.33 -11.36 1.95
N ALA A 541 -34.21 -11.53 2.66
CA ALA A 541 -33.10 -10.58 2.64
C ALA A 541 -32.50 -10.43 1.23
N ILE A 542 -32.25 -11.54 0.52
CA ILE A 542 -31.78 -11.53 -0.87
C ILE A 542 -32.76 -10.76 -1.76
N ALA A 543 -34.04 -11.12 -1.69
CA ALA A 543 -35.08 -10.51 -2.52
C ALA A 543 -35.23 -9.01 -2.27
N ARG A 544 -35.13 -8.58 -1.00
CA ARG A 544 -35.13 -7.16 -0.64
C ARG A 544 -33.97 -6.42 -1.31
N GLN A 545 -32.74 -6.97 -1.23
CA GLN A 545 -31.57 -6.34 -1.85
C GLN A 545 -31.68 -6.24 -3.37
N LEU A 546 -32.21 -7.28 -4.04
CA LEU A 546 -32.46 -7.25 -5.48
C LEU A 546 -33.41 -6.11 -5.89
N ARG A 547 -34.39 -5.77 -5.04
CA ARG A 547 -35.32 -4.67 -5.30
C ARG A 547 -34.73 -3.30 -4.97
N SER A 548 -33.89 -3.19 -3.94
CA SER A 548 -33.38 -1.89 -3.45
C SER A 548 -32.06 -1.44 -4.08
N THR A 549 -31.20 -2.38 -4.49
CA THR A 549 -29.86 -2.03 -4.98
C THR A 549 -29.85 -1.63 -6.46
N SER A 550 -28.99 -0.67 -6.81
CA SER A 550 -28.68 -0.30 -8.19
C SER A 550 -27.38 -0.95 -8.71
N LYS A 551 -26.68 -1.69 -7.84
CA LYS A 551 -25.37 -2.27 -8.12
C LYS A 551 -25.52 -3.61 -8.83
N VAL A 552 -25.03 -3.67 -10.07
CA VAL A 552 -25.21 -4.83 -10.96
C VAL A 552 -24.53 -6.08 -10.40
N GLU A 553 -23.39 -5.93 -9.74
CA GLU A 553 -22.64 -7.01 -9.11
C GLU A 553 -23.42 -7.69 -7.99
N VAL A 554 -24.17 -6.92 -7.20
CA VAL A 554 -25.06 -7.42 -6.14
C VAL A 554 -26.26 -8.14 -6.78
N GLN A 555 -26.85 -7.56 -7.83
CA GLN A 555 -27.97 -8.15 -8.57
C GLN A 555 -27.60 -9.50 -9.20
N ILE A 556 -26.42 -9.59 -9.83
CA ILE A 556 -25.91 -10.81 -10.45
C ILE A 556 -25.80 -11.93 -9.40
N GLN A 557 -25.15 -11.67 -8.27
CA GLN A 557 -24.95 -12.70 -7.25
C GLN A 557 -26.26 -13.10 -6.58
N GLY A 558 -27.15 -12.13 -6.31
CA GLY A 558 -28.48 -12.42 -5.76
C GLY A 558 -29.33 -13.28 -6.69
N MET A 559 -29.33 -13.00 -8.00
CA MET A 559 -30.05 -13.82 -8.98
C MET A 559 -29.47 -15.22 -9.12
N TYR A 560 -28.14 -15.39 -9.09
CA TYR A 560 -27.55 -16.73 -9.07
C TYR A 560 -27.86 -17.49 -7.78
N ALA A 561 -27.88 -16.82 -6.63
CA ALA A 561 -28.30 -17.45 -5.38
C ALA A 561 -29.75 -17.95 -5.50
N LEU A 562 -30.70 -17.11 -5.95
CA LEU A 562 -32.10 -17.50 -6.19
C LEU A 562 -32.23 -18.63 -7.23
N SER A 563 -31.40 -18.61 -8.29
CA SER A 563 -31.36 -19.68 -9.28
C SER A 563 -30.97 -21.03 -8.66
N ASN A 564 -30.00 -21.04 -7.73
CA ASN A 564 -29.61 -22.26 -7.01
C ASN A 564 -30.71 -22.71 -6.04
N VAL A 565 -31.48 -21.80 -5.45
CA VAL A 565 -32.67 -22.19 -4.65
C VAL A 565 -33.74 -22.83 -5.53
N ALA A 566 -33.99 -22.23 -6.71
CA ALA A 566 -35.01 -22.67 -7.65
C ALA A 566 -34.72 -24.05 -8.30
N SER A 567 -33.50 -24.58 -8.18
CA SER A 567 -33.19 -25.96 -8.59
C SER A 567 -33.65 -27.01 -7.57
N GLY A 568 -34.10 -26.58 -6.39
CA GLY A 568 -34.62 -27.44 -5.32
C GLY A 568 -36.02 -28.01 -5.57
N ASN A 569 -36.69 -28.43 -4.50
CA ASN A 569 -38.06 -28.97 -4.56
C ASN A 569 -39.10 -27.88 -4.84
N GLU A 570 -40.35 -28.30 -4.90
CA GLU A 570 -41.48 -27.40 -5.17
C GLU A 570 -41.62 -26.26 -4.16
N LEU A 571 -41.41 -26.51 -2.86
CA LEU A 571 -41.47 -25.47 -1.83
C LEU A 571 -40.43 -24.36 -2.09
N HIS A 572 -39.22 -24.74 -2.52
CA HIS A 572 -38.18 -23.78 -2.87
C HIS A 572 -38.53 -22.95 -4.11
N LYS A 573 -39.06 -23.60 -5.15
CA LYS A 573 -39.50 -22.91 -6.37
C LYS A 573 -40.60 -21.89 -6.06
N GLU A 574 -41.57 -22.28 -5.25
CA GLU A 574 -42.66 -21.41 -4.82
C GLU A 574 -42.19 -20.27 -3.93
N ALA A 575 -41.27 -20.53 -3.01
CA ALA A 575 -40.67 -19.48 -2.19
C ALA A 575 -39.95 -18.45 -3.08
N VAL A 576 -39.18 -18.89 -4.07
CA VAL A 576 -38.50 -18.00 -5.04
C VAL A 576 -39.50 -17.23 -5.89
N MET A 577 -40.55 -17.87 -6.40
CA MET A 577 -41.63 -17.20 -7.15
C MET A 577 -42.27 -16.08 -6.34
N ASN A 578 -42.66 -16.37 -5.09
CA ASN A 578 -43.29 -15.39 -4.20
C ASN A 578 -42.39 -14.18 -3.91
N GLN A 579 -41.06 -14.35 -3.95
CA GLN A 579 -40.11 -13.25 -3.76
C GLN A 579 -39.87 -12.43 -5.04
N LEU A 580 -39.86 -13.07 -6.21
CA LEU A 580 -39.62 -12.42 -7.50
C LEU A 580 -40.89 -11.75 -8.07
N LEU A 581 -42.06 -12.34 -7.81
CA LEU A 581 -43.39 -11.87 -8.19
C LEU A 581 -44.34 -11.84 -6.97
N PRO A 582 -44.09 -10.97 -5.97
CA PRO A 582 -45.01 -10.79 -4.86
C PRO A 582 -46.41 -10.38 -5.35
N GLN A 583 -47.44 -11.01 -4.77
CA GLN A 583 -48.87 -10.82 -5.09
C GLN A 583 -49.37 -9.36 -4.93
N ALA A 584 -48.60 -8.48 -4.30
CA ALA A 584 -48.95 -7.09 -4.04
C ALA A 584 -47.85 -6.13 -4.52
N GLY A 585 -47.92 -5.69 -5.80
CA GLY A 585 -47.19 -4.52 -6.29
C GLY A 585 -46.79 -4.57 -7.77
N ASN A 586 -47.18 -3.53 -8.54
CA ASN A 586 -46.80 -3.34 -9.95
C ASN A 586 -45.28 -3.18 -10.19
N ASP A 587 -44.47 -3.03 -9.13
CA ASP A 587 -43.02 -2.75 -9.25
C ASP A 587 -42.15 -4.02 -9.30
N ALA A 588 -42.65 -5.16 -8.83
CA ALA A 588 -41.89 -6.41 -8.90
C ALA A 588 -41.90 -7.03 -10.31
N GLU A 589 -43.03 -6.94 -11.02
CA GLU A 589 -43.16 -7.32 -12.43
C GLU A 589 -42.15 -6.55 -13.31
N LYS A 590 -41.93 -5.27 -12.99
CA LYS A 590 -40.93 -4.42 -13.66
C LYS A 590 -39.49 -4.82 -13.33
N THR A 591 -39.23 -5.46 -12.19
CA THR A 591 -37.85 -5.76 -11.74
C THR A 591 -37.22 -6.88 -12.58
N LEU A 592 -37.93 -7.99 -12.80
CA LEU A 592 -37.43 -9.08 -13.65
C LEU A 592 -37.25 -8.62 -15.10
N VAL A 593 -38.23 -7.89 -15.64
CA VAL A 593 -38.13 -7.32 -17.00
C VAL A 593 -36.93 -6.37 -17.10
N LYS A 594 -36.72 -5.50 -16.09
CA LYS A 594 -35.55 -4.62 -16.02
C LYS A 594 -34.24 -5.40 -16.01
N PHE A 595 -34.14 -6.51 -15.28
CA PHE A 595 -32.92 -7.34 -15.29
C PHE A 595 -32.70 -8.02 -16.64
N LEU A 596 -33.76 -8.50 -17.28
CA LEU A 596 -33.73 -9.05 -18.64
C LEU A 596 -33.40 -8.00 -19.72
N GLN A 597 -33.64 -6.72 -19.45
CA GLN A 597 -33.29 -5.58 -20.30
C GLN A 597 -31.95 -4.91 -19.92
N SER A 598 -31.26 -5.44 -18.90
CA SER A 598 -29.98 -4.89 -18.46
C SER A 598 -28.98 -4.86 -19.61
N THR A 599 -28.11 -3.85 -19.65
CA THR A 599 -26.97 -3.80 -20.57
C THR A 599 -25.94 -4.89 -20.24
N ASP A 600 -25.87 -5.33 -18.99
CA ASP A 600 -24.96 -6.37 -18.52
C ASP A 600 -25.47 -7.77 -18.87
N SER A 601 -24.70 -8.51 -19.66
CA SER A 601 -25.07 -9.86 -20.12
C SER A 601 -25.08 -10.90 -19.00
N GLN A 602 -24.25 -10.74 -17.96
CA GLN A 602 -24.22 -11.69 -16.84
C GLN A 602 -25.49 -11.58 -16.00
N LEU A 603 -26.02 -10.37 -15.80
CA LEU A 603 -27.30 -10.19 -15.11
C LEU A 603 -28.47 -10.80 -15.91
N ARG A 604 -28.49 -10.59 -17.22
CA ARG A 604 -29.47 -11.25 -18.10
C ARG A 604 -29.36 -12.77 -18.01
N THR A 605 -28.16 -13.33 -18.10
CA THR A 605 -27.90 -14.77 -17.96
C THR A 605 -28.37 -15.32 -16.60
N ALA A 606 -28.03 -14.67 -15.49
CA ALA A 606 -28.42 -15.10 -14.15
C ALA A 606 -29.95 -15.12 -13.99
N THR A 607 -30.62 -14.11 -14.55
CA THR A 607 -32.08 -14.02 -14.54
C THR A 607 -32.73 -15.13 -15.35
N LEU A 608 -32.19 -15.42 -16.54
CA LEU A 608 -32.68 -16.51 -17.38
C LEU A 608 -32.50 -17.89 -16.73
N TRP A 609 -31.37 -18.12 -16.05
CA TRP A 609 -31.16 -19.36 -15.29
C TRP A 609 -32.19 -19.56 -14.19
N ALA A 610 -32.50 -18.51 -13.43
CA ALA A 610 -33.55 -18.57 -12.43
C ALA A 610 -34.90 -18.94 -13.06
N LEU A 611 -35.27 -18.31 -14.17
CA LEU A 611 -36.50 -18.63 -14.91
C LEU A 611 -36.54 -20.10 -15.36
N ILE A 612 -35.45 -20.59 -15.97
CA ILE A 612 -35.32 -21.98 -16.44
C ILE A 612 -35.54 -22.98 -15.29
N ASN A 613 -34.98 -22.72 -14.12
CA ASN A 613 -35.12 -23.62 -12.96
C ASN A 613 -36.55 -23.58 -12.40
N LEU A 614 -37.17 -22.41 -12.36
CA LEU A 614 -38.56 -22.22 -11.95
C LEU A 614 -39.54 -22.92 -12.90
N THR A 615 -39.27 -22.90 -14.21
CA THR A 615 -40.14 -23.51 -15.24
C THR A 615 -39.68 -24.89 -15.70
N PHE A 616 -38.81 -25.55 -14.93
CA PHE A 616 -38.31 -26.87 -15.29
C PHE A 616 -39.47 -27.86 -15.56
N PRO A 617 -39.53 -28.50 -16.75
CA PRO A 617 -40.63 -29.37 -17.14
C PRO A 617 -40.85 -30.52 -16.15
N GLY A 618 -42.11 -30.84 -15.87
CA GLY A 618 -42.48 -31.96 -15.01
C GLY A 618 -42.39 -31.69 -13.51
N SER A 619 -41.96 -30.51 -13.06
CA SER A 619 -42.10 -30.15 -11.64
C SER A 619 -43.57 -29.83 -11.28
N PRO A 620 -44.06 -30.19 -10.08
CA PRO A 620 -45.37 -29.75 -9.60
C PRO A 620 -45.54 -28.23 -9.74
N GLY A 621 -46.76 -27.72 -9.86
CA GLY A 621 -47.00 -26.26 -9.92
C GLY A 621 -46.45 -25.50 -11.14
N THR A 622 -45.70 -26.14 -12.06
CA THR A 622 -45.08 -25.49 -13.23
C THR A 622 -46.07 -24.68 -14.07
N CYS A 623 -47.27 -25.23 -14.34
CA CYS A 623 -48.29 -24.52 -15.13
C CYS A 623 -48.74 -23.21 -14.46
N ARG A 624 -48.85 -23.18 -13.14
CA ARG A 624 -49.20 -21.96 -12.40
C ARG A 624 -48.08 -20.94 -12.51
N ARG A 625 -46.83 -21.33 -12.27
CA ARG A 625 -45.66 -20.44 -12.39
C ARG A 625 -45.52 -19.86 -13.81
N ILE A 626 -45.74 -20.67 -14.84
CA ILE A 626 -45.73 -20.19 -16.24
C ILE A 626 -46.82 -19.15 -16.47
N THR A 627 -48.02 -19.37 -15.93
CA THR A 627 -49.13 -18.41 -16.03
C THR A 627 -48.80 -17.09 -15.32
N GLU A 628 -48.24 -17.14 -14.12
CA GLU A 628 -47.80 -15.95 -13.37
C GLU A 628 -46.70 -15.18 -14.14
N LEU A 629 -45.68 -15.87 -14.66
CA LEU A 629 -44.62 -15.26 -15.49
C LEU A 629 -45.17 -14.67 -16.80
N ARG A 630 -46.17 -15.30 -17.40
CA ARG A 630 -46.87 -14.79 -18.60
C ARG A 630 -47.59 -13.48 -18.27
N ASN A 631 -48.33 -13.45 -17.18
CA ASN A 631 -49.07 -12.27 -16.74
C ASN A 631 -48.11 -11.12 -16.40
N ALA A 632 -46.93 -11.42 -15.86
CA ALA A 632 -45.86 -10.45 -15.62
C ALA A 632 -45.10 -9.98 -16.89
N GLY A 633 -45.54 -10.37 -18.10
CA GLY A 633 -44.94 -9.93 -19.36
C GLY A 633 -43.59 -10.57 -19.72
N ILE A 634 -43.14 -11.59 -18.98
CA ILE A 634 -41.83 -12.22 -19.18
C ILE A 634 -41.74 -12.92 -20.55
N ILE A 635 -42.82 -13.56 -21.01
CA ILE A 635 -42.84 -14.22 -22.32
C ILE A 635 -42.56 -13.22 -23.45
N THR A 636 -43.18 -12.04 -23.41
CA THR A 636 -42.97 -10.99 -24.40
C THR A 636 -41.51 -10.52 -24.40
N GLN A 637 -40.94 -10.31 -23.21
CA GLN A 637 -39.54 -9.94 -23.09
C GLN A 637 -38.61 -11.04 -23.62
N LEU A 638 -38.86 -12.32 -23.32
CA LEU A 638 -38.06 -13.45 -23.83
C LEU A 638 -38.08 -13.54 -25.36
N LYS A 639 -39.22 -13.27 -26.00
CA LYS A 639 -39.33 -13.19 -27.47
C LYS A 639 -38.41 -12.14 -28.06
N ASN A 640 -38.24 -11.00 -27.39
CA ASN A 640 -37.31 -9.94 -27.83
C ASN A 640 -35.83 -10.34 -27.64
N MET A 641 -35.55 -11.31 -26.76
CA MET A 641 -34.20 -11.76 -26.41
C MET A 641 -33.71 -12.98 -27.21
N VAL A 642 -34.55 -13.61 -28.05
CA VAL A 642 -34.15 -14.80 -28.85
C VAL A 642 -33.02 -14.53 -29.85
N ASN A 643 -32.74 -13.24 -30.10
CA ASN A 643 -31.68 -12.72 -30.95
C ASN A 643 -30.72 -11.80 -30.17
N ASP A 644 -30.60 -11.96 -28.84
CA ASP A 644 -29.64 -11.21 -28.03
C ASP A 644 -28.21 -11.33 -28.60
N HIS A 645 -27.46 -10.23 -28.53
CA HIS A 645 -26.09 -10.16 -29.02
C HIS A 645 -25.12 -11.07 -28.25
N CYS A 646 -25.41 -11.34 -26.98
CA CYS A 646 -24.66 -12.31 -26.19
C CYS A 646 -25.17 -13.73 -26.47
N LEU A 647 -24.28 -14.59 -26.99
CA LEU A 647 -24.61 -15.99 -27.32
C LEU A 647 -25.16 -16.76 -26.11
N ASP A 648 -24.58 -16.52 -24.93
CA ASP A 648 -24.96 -17.17 -23.68
C ASP A 648 -26.41 -16.84 -23.27
N VAL A 649 -26.76 -15.55 -23.35
CA VAL A 649 -28.11 -15.03 -23.11
C VAL A 649 -29.07 -15.57 -24.16
N LYS A 650 -28.70 -15.51 -25.45
CA LYS A 650 -29.50 -15.99 -26.58
C LYS A 650 -29.90 -17.46 -26.41
N LEU A 651 -28.95 -18.33 -26.07
CA LEU A 651 -29.20 -19.76 -25.86
C LEU A 651 -30.20 -19.99 -24.72
N ARG A 652 -30.00 -19.31 -23.59
CA ARG A 652 -30.86 -19.46 -22.41
C ARG A 652 -32.23 -18.83 -22.60
N ALA A 653 -32.33 -17.71 -23.31
CA ALA A 653 -33.61 -17.09 -23.65
C ALA A 653 -34.46 -18.03 -24.50
N ARG A 654 -33.86 -18.72 -25.48
CA ARG A 654 -34.55 -19.75 -26.28
C ARG A 654 -34.97 -20.95 -25.44
N MET A 655 -34.11 -21.42 -24.53
CA MET A 655 -34.44 -22.52 -23.63
C MET A 655 -35.60 -22.17 -22.69
N ALA A 656 -35.53 -21.01 -22.03
CA ALA A 656 -36.61 -20.49 -21.18
C ALA A 656 -37.90 -20.36 -21.99
N LEU A 657 -37.85 -19.70 -23.15
CA LEU A 657 -39.03 -19.53 -24.01
C LEU A 657 -39.63 -20.87 -24.43
N GLY A 658 -38.79 -21.86 -24.78
CA GLY A 658 -39.25 -23.21 -25.09
C GLY A 658 -40.05 -23.83 -23.93
N GLN A 659 -39.55 -23.75 -22.70
CA GLN A 659 -40.27 -24.27 -21.52
C GLN A 659 -41.60 -23.54 -21.29
N LEU A 660 -41.64 -22.22 -21.45
CA LEU A 660 -42.86 -21.42 -21.26
C LEU A 660 -43.91 -21.62 -22.38
N MET A 661 -43.52 -22.09 -23.57
CA MET A 661 -44.42 -22.33 -24.70
C MET A 661 -44.99 -23.76 -24.78
N ILE A 662 -44.34 -24.76 -24.17
CA ILE A 662 -44.83 -26.15 -24.14
C ILE A 662 -46.23 -26.29 -23.53
N PHE A 663 -46.62 -25.38 -22.63
CA PHE A 663 -47.95 -25.36 -21.99
C PHE A 663 -48.89 -24.29 -22.60
N GLY A 664 -48.58 -23.78 -23.80
CA GLY A 664 -49.35 -22.74 -24.50
C GLY A 664 -50.45 -23.24 -25.43
N ASP A 665 -50.39 -24.49 -25.90
CA ASP A 665 -51.28 -25.00 -26.96
C ASP A 665 -52.40 -25.93 -26.45
N SER A 666 -52.60 -26.03 -25.13
CA SER A 666 -53.62 -26.91 -24.52
C SER A 666 -54.93 -26.22 -24.17
N SER A 667 -55.09 -24.94 -24.53
CA SER A 667 -56.29 -24.16 -24.19
C SER A 667 -56.59 -23.13 -25.28
N SER A 668 -57.20 -23.64 -26.34
CA SER A 668 -58.01 -22.89 -27.31
C SER A 668 -59.33 -23.63 -27.47
#